data_AF-A0A7J6M0N4-F1
#
_entry.id   AF-A0A7J6M0N4-F1
#
_cell.length_a   1.000
_cell.length_b   1.000
_cell.length_c   1.000
_cell.angle_alpha   90.00
_cell.angle_beta   90.00
_cell.angle_gamma   90.00
#
_symmetry.space_group_name_H-M   'P 1'
#
loop_
_entity.id
_entity.type
_entity.pdbx_description
1 polymer ?
#
loop_
_entity_poly.entity_id
_entity_poly.type
_entity_poly.pdbx_seq_one_letter_code
_entity_poly.pdbx_strand_id
1 'polypeptide(L)'
;MASGGDREVAFGRRAARPATTETLLPKGRSETAKFGRRAMKDTGLSSVRPPVPYSNRLSGFAGGLLKRDAEGYQSDEDDTPSVFRRSTNARAPRLGMAQAPVSERIGSALSTELRRLVFRDAPGYPSGWRQGFCFGDCGVPYCLVQARGGPCGVLAAVMAFMLKLMREEFPAGDGELGIGSPSDRVLSSRGAMADILCGIAEASTGVVHLVHDLRSIERPQRASVSTLTGKAEVITALEASTLYEQYTRDTGLISFVYSSLLTRGLDSVREDTDDPERVTMLGDHGYCTQELVNLLLVGEAASNTFDGHRDLDGLTLRGIQATSCPIGLLSLYEHFKCLEVGDKLKHPTAGIWLVCAESHYSLLYAVGPDVDGDVVELRYFDQLMADEGEYRITLRRPSRGTVEPPRGMIEQCLRTRWQHHDILWNGLLRALVTTNAQSGAEELSRLYSLAGAAIEATAAEGDVPAARQLVARMESEGDVTTNRNSFNDSRRSDKFPRLPVPLSVYSALARGLASQGRGADCARLWDHVTKWRLLKPDSDLFEASLHCGATAKDPDLATRLLSEAEAHGVHLSHLARSHALGAVAHSRKHSRTAWELYSSMVASREPIACITFDRALTACSTNRWHNAVLSIVRSAEQSACQLSETAIAQAIRAFRGARPASEEVAVSAAAAELRLRNAWGVIREDHRMTLRQMNAFVEVYCSLGYWQEAVSLVLSARERWPWMGDGAKTEESGCDGGGFANVHTFKPILAAVQGESFEEYFAVWDAMVLDCSVTPTPELIKEALQHALVGLKSAKRVVQLLELAYSRGIAISQDQLDQLRREASHVPAVQQLVRICTHLKG
;
A
#
# COMPACT_ATOMS: atom_id res chain seq x y z
N MET A 1 32.22 40.97 79.52
CA MET A 1 31.34 41.71 78.61
C MET A 1 30.52 40.63 77.88
N ALA A 2 29.30 40.31 78.30
CA ALA A 2 28.06 41.11 78.25
C ALA A 2 27.53 41.22 76.80
N SER A 3 26.26 40.89 76.48
CA SER A 3 25.09 40.40 77.26
C SER A 3 24.18 39.57 76.30
N GLY A 4 23.34 38.59 76.68
CA GLY A 4 22.33 38.54 77.77
C GLY A 4 20.96 38.96 77.19
N GLY A 5 19.81 38.28 77.39
CA GLY A 5 19.46 37.09 78.20
C GLY A 5 18.42 36.18 77.49
N ASP A 6 17.93 35.06 78.06
CA ASP A 6 16.83 34.94 79.05
C ASP A 6 15.49 35.59 78.59
N ARG A 7 14.30 34.98 78.70
CA ARG A 7 13.89 33.75 79.43
C ARG A 7 12.54 33.15 78.92
N GLU A 8 12.06 32.10 79.61
CA GLU A 8 10.75 31.42 79.48
C GLU A 8 9.51 32.32 79.72
N VAL A 9 8.30 31.81 79.41
CA VAL A 9 7.19 31.54 80.37
C VAL A 9 5.94 30.98 79.65
N ALA A 10 5.06 30.26 80.37
CA ALA A 10 3.85 29.60 79.84
C ALA A 10 2.52 30.12 80.49
N PHE A 11 1.38 29.47 80.16
CA PHE A 11 -0.02 29.70 80.60
C PHE A 11 -0.82 30.82 79.89
N GLY A 12 -2.16 30.68 79.76
CA GLY A 12 -3.00 31.81 79.28
C GLY A 12 -4.51 31.71 78.97
N ARG A 13 -5.19 30.53 78.90
CA ARG A 13 -6.68 30.30 78.86
C ARG A 13 -7.67 31.38 78.31
N ARG A 14 -8.58 30.96 77.40
CA ARG A 14 -9.93 31.55 77.04
C ARG A 14 -9.90 32.89 76.28
N ALA A 15 -10.88 33.29 75.44
CA ALA A 15 -12.03 32.69 74.73
C ALA A 15 -12.31 33.60 73.48
N ALA A 16 -13.15 33.32 72.46
CA ALA A 16 -14.44 32.61 72.42
C ALA A 16 -14.84 32.10 70.99
N ARG A 17 -16.00 31.43 70.91
CA ARG A 17 -16.78 31.04 69.71
C ARG A 17 -17.99 32.01 69.56
N PRO A 18 -18.77 32.09 68.45
CA PRO A 18 -19.24 31.00 67.55
C PRO A 18 -19.16 31.36 66.03
N ALA A 19 -19.75 30.65 65.04
CA ALA A 19 -20.65 29.49 65.03
C ALA A 19 -20.42 28.56 63.80
N THR A 20 -20.86 27.30 63.96
CA THR A 20 -21.33 26.28 62.97
C THR A 20 -21.52 26.72 61.50
N THR A 21 -21.13 25.91 60.49
CA THR A 21 -21.86 24.67 60.14
C THR A 21 -21.04 23.38 59.92
N GLU A 22 -21.72 22.26 60.17
CA GLU A 22 -21.41 20.86 59.87
C GLU A 22 -21.81 20.51 58.40
N THR A 23 -21.52 19.37 57.74
CA THR A 23 -20.78 18.10 57.98
C THR A 23 -20.39 17.51 56.58
N LEU A 24 -19.93 16.28 56.28
CA LEU A 24 -19.74 14.99 57.01
C LEU A 24 -18.64 14.15 56.29
N LEU A 25 -17.94 13.29 57.03
CA LEU A 25 -17.26 12.08 56.54
C LEU A 25 -17.38 10.98 57.61
N PRO A 26 -17.72 9.72 57.28
CA PRO A 26 -17.61 8.60 58.21
C PRO A 26 -16.44 7.66 57.84
N LYS A 27 -15.63 7.31 58.86
CA LYS A 27 -14.72 6.14 58.81
C LYS A 27 -15.47 4.89 59.26
N GLY A 28 -15.06 3.72 58.78
CA GLY A 28 -15.72 2.44 59.06
C GLY A 28 -15.44 1.83 60.45
N ARG A 29 -15.95 0.61 60.65
CA ARG A 29 -15.66 -0.27 61.80
C ARG A 29 -15.63 -1.74 61.36
N SER A 30 -14.89 -2.55 62.11
CA SER A 30 -14.79 -4.01 61.95
C SER A 30 -15.85 -4.75 62.73
N GLU A 31 -16.33 -5.89 62.23
CA GLU A 31 -16.95 -6.93 63.06
C GLU A 31 -16.66 -8.33 62.49
N THR A 32 -16.67 -9.36 63.33
CA THR A 32 -16.20 -10.71 62.98
C THR A 32 -17.34 -11.74 62.97
N ALA A 33 -17.44 -12.51 61.88
CA ALA A 33 -18.36 -13.65 61.75
C ALA A 33 -17.65 -14.84 61.09
N LYS A 34 -18.11 -16.06 61.39
CA LYS A 34 -17.50 -17.33 60.96
C LYS A 34 -18.47 -18.18 60.12
N PHE A 35 -17.88 -19.15 59.40
CA PHE A 35 -18.49 -20.33 58.77
C PHE A 35 -19.35 -20.14 57.50
N GLY A 36 -19.04 -20.96 56.49
CA GLY A 36 -19.76 -21.06 55.22
C GLY A 36 -19.13 -22.06 54.25
N ARG A 37 -19.02 -23.35 54.61
CA ARG A 37 -18.45 -24.39 53.72
C ARG A 37 -19.49 -24.87 52.69
N ARG A 38 -19.15 -24.78 51.39
CA ARG A 38 -19.60 -25.65 50.27
C ARG A 38 -18.90 -25.17 48.98
N ALA A 39 -18.61 -25.98 47.96
CA ALA A 39 -18.26 -27.41 47.84
C ALA A 39 -17.79 -27.61 46.39
N MET A 40 -16.82 -28.50 46.13
CA MET A 40 -16.31 -28.77 44.77
C MET A 40 -17.34 -29.49 43.89
N LYS A 41 -17.17 -29.38 42.56
CA LYS A 41 -17.39 -30.52 41.66
C LYS A 41 -16.57 -30.39 40.36
N ASP A 42 -15.75 -31.40 40.09
CA ASP A 42 -14.92 -31.54 38.90
C ASP A 42 -15.64 -32.31 37.78
N THR A 43 -15.34 -31.94 36.53
CA THR A 43 -15.17 -32.79 35.32
C THR A 43 -14.48 -31.89 34.27
N GLY A 44 -13.45 -32.26 33.52
CA GLY A 44 -13.06 -33.58 33.00
C GLY A 44 -13.70 -33.79 31.62
N LEU A 45 -13.00 -34.11 30.52
CA LEU A 45 -11.59 -34.49 30.34
C LEU A 45 -11.12 -34.26 28.88
N SER A 46 -9.80 -34.35 28.68
CA SER A 46 -9.01 -34.45 27.44
C SER A 46 -9.68 -34.91 26.13
N SER A 47 -9.22 -34.35 24.99
CA SER A 47 -8.84 -35.18 23.84
C SER A 47 -7.60 -34.65 23.13
N VAL A 48 -6.73 -35.55 22.65
CA VAL A 48 -5.50 -35.28 21.89
C VAL A 48 -5.47 -36.24 20.69
N ARG A 49 -5.00 -35.79 19.51
CA ARG A 49 -4.68 -36.67 18.37
C ARG A 49 -3.36 -36.27 17.66
N PRO A 50 -2.69 -37.21 16.95
CA PRO A 50 -1.28 -37.11 16.54
C PRO A 50 -1.08 -36.65 15.06
N PRO A 51 0.17 -36.43 14.60
CA PRO A 51 0.46 -35.72 13.34
C PRO A 51 0.62 -36.61 12.09
N VAL A 52 0.48 -35.98 10.91
CA VAL A 52 0.78 -36.51 9.56
C VAL A 52 1.23 -35.33 8.64
N PRO A 53 1.81 -35.51 7.44
CA PRO A 53 3.21 -35.12 7.22
C PRO A 53 3.45 -33.94 6.25
N TYR A 54 4.72 -33.63 6.03
CA TYR A 54 5.24 -32.62 5.09
C TYR A 54 4.89 -32.91 3.61
N SER A 55 4.05 -32.06 3.00
CA SER A 55 4.21 -31.61 1.59
C SER A 55 3.24 -30.48 1.25
N ASN A 56 3.70 -29.23 1.24
CA ASN A 56 3.31 -28.14 0.31
C ASN A 56 3.93 -26.81 0.76
N ARG A 57 4.72 -26.19 -0.13
CA ARG A 57 5.12 -24.78 -0.04
C ARG A 57 5.06 -24.19 -1.44
N LEU A 58 4.03 -23.38 -1.71
CA LEU A 58 3.95 -22.24 -2.65
C LEU A 58 2.47 -21.90 -2.91
N SER A 59 1.80 -21.39 -1.88
CA SER A 59 0.42 -20.91 -1.98
C SER A 59 0.16 -19.86 -0.89
N GLY A 60 0.32 -18.57 -1.23
CA GLY A 60 0.08 -17.50 -0.27
C GLY A 60 0.79 -16.19 -0.59
N PHE A 61 0.26 -15.42 -1.55
CA PHE A 61 0.24 -13.95 -1.55
C PHE A 61 -0.76 -13.43 -2.60
N ALA A 62 -2.05 -13.71 -2.37
CA ALA A 62 -3.16 -13.18 -3.17
C ALA A 62 -4.42 -13.09 -2.30
N GLY A 63 -4.65 -11.92 -1.70
CA GLY A 63 -5.78 -11.70 -0.77
C GLY A 63 -5.57 -10.44 0.08
N GLY A 64 -5.99 -9.28 -0.42
CA GLY A 64 -5.74 -7.99 0.23
C GLY A 64 -6.61 -6.81 -0.21
N LEU A 65 -7.18 -6.82 -1.41
CA LEU A 65 -8.10 -5.78 -1.89
C LEU A 65 -9.42 -6.38 -2.39
N LEU A 66 -10.51 -6.16 -1.63
CA LEU A 66 -11.92 -6.01 -2.08
C LEU A 66 -12.84 -5.98 -0.84
N LYS A 67 -12.87 -4.84 -0.14
CA LYS A 67 -13.89 -4.51 0.86
C LYS A 67 -14.18 -3.01 0.88
N ARG A 68 -15.20 -2.61 0.13
CA ARG A 68 -16.06 -1.46 0.42
C ARG A 68 -17.50 -1.83 0.04
N ASP A 69 -18.20 -2.31 1.05
CA ASP A 69 -19.55 -1.87 1.43
C ASP A 69 -20.56 -1.67 0.30
N ALA A 70 -21.46 -2.65 0.17
CA ALA A 70 -22.70 -2.51 -0.58
C ALA A 70 -23.82 -2.07 0.35
N GLU A 71 -24.22 -0.80 0.30
CA GLU A 71 -25.54 -0.37 0.79
C GLU A 71 -26.56 -0.46 -0.35
N GLY A 72 -27.79 -0.88 0.00
CA GLY A 72 -28.75 -1.36 -0.99
C GLY A 72 -29.52 -0.24 -1.70
N TYR A 73 -29.83 -0.48 -2.98
CA TYR A 73 -30.97 0.14 -3.66
C TYR A 73 -32.01 -0.94 -4.00
N GLN A 74 -33.28 -0.58 -3.85
CA GLN A 74 -34.40 -1.49 -4.05
C GLN A 74 -34.76 -1.59 -5.54
N SER A 75 -35.42 -2.70 -5.89
CA SER A 75 -35.99 -2.92 -7.21
C SER A 75 -37.30 -2.14 -7.37
N ASP A 76 -37.41 -1.35 -8.43
CA ASP A 76 -38.69 -0.94 -9.00
C ASP A 76 -38.71 -1.32 -10.50
N GLU A 77 -39.70 -2.11 -10.89
CA GLU A 77 -40.02 -2.44 -12.29
C GLU A 77 -41.22 -1.60 -12.73
N ASP A 78 -41.01 -0.56 -13.55
CA ASP A 78 -41.94 -0.12 -14.60
C ASP A 78 -41.42 1.16 -15.29
N ASP A 79 -41.18 1.11 -16.61
CA ASP A 79 -41.68 2.16 -17.50
C ASP A 79 -41.79 1.65 -18.95
N THR A 80 -42.74 2.18 -19.71
CA THR A 80 -43.13 1.62 -21.03
C THR A 80 -42.53 2.38 -22.22
N PRO A 81 -42.19 1.69 -23.34
CA PRO A 81 -41.48 2.32 -24.45
C PRO A 81 -42.39 3.28 -25.25
N SER A 82 -41.99 4.55 -25.34
CA SER A 82 -42.74 5.56 -26.09
C SER A 82 -42.60 5.39 -27.62
N VAL A 83 -43.71 5.51 -28.33
CA VAL A 83 -43.81 5.22 -29.77
C VAL A 83 -43.49 6.46 -30.62
N PHE A 84 -42.33 6.46 -31.29
CA PHE A 84 -42.07 7.40 -32.38
C PHE A 84 -42.48 6.83 -33.75
N ARG A 85 -43.23 7.62 -34.52
CA ARG A 85 -43.84 7.21 -35.79
C ARG A 85 -42.84 7.26 -36.95
N ARG A 86 -42.99 6.32 -37.90
CA ARG A 86 -42.36 6.37 -39.23
C ARG A 86 -42.78 7.63 -39.99
N SER A 87 -41.81 8.23 -40.70
CA SER A 87 -42.06 8.95 -41.97
C SER A 87 -41.55 8.09 -43.13
N THR A 88 -41.96 8.38 -44.37
CA THR A 88 -41.81 7.47 -45.53
C THR A 88 -41.11 8.10 -46.74
N ASN A 89 -40.67 7.21 -47.64
CA ASN A 89 -40.31 7.46 -49.05
C ASN A 89 -38.98 8.18 -49.37
N ALA A 90 -37.94 7.37 -49.59
CA ALA A 90 -37.01 7.55 -50.71
C ALA A 90 -36.73 6.17 -51.35
N ARG A 91 -36.62 6.10 -52.68
CA ARG A 91 -36.49 4.82 -53.42
C ARG A 91 -35.29 4.87 -54.36
N ALA A 92 -34.16 4.32 -53.91
CA ALA A 92 -32.96 4.19 -54.74
C ALA A 92 -33.12 3.13 -55.86
N PRO A 93 -32.41 3.25 -56.99
CA PRO A 93 -32.48 2.30 -58.10
C PRO A 93 -31.80 0.96 -57.76
N ARG A 94 -32.27 -0.12 -58.40
CA ARG A 94 -31.65 -1.46 -58.29
C ARG A 94 -30.59 -1.64 -59.39
N LEU A 95 -29.33 -1.83 -59.00
CA LEU A 95 -28.39 -2.56 -59.84
C LEU A 95 -28.60 -4.09 -59.66
N GLY A 96 -27.99 -4.88 -60.53
CA GLY A 96 -28.22 -6.32 -60.64
C GLY A 96 -27.87 -7.08 -59.35
N MET A 97 -28.72 -8.03 -58.97
CA MET A 97 -28.45 -8.90 -57.83
C MET A 97 -27.40 -9.95 -58.22
N ALA A 98 -26.25 -9.94 -57.55
CA ALA A 98 -25.46 -11.15 -57.39
C ALA A 98 -26.31 -12.24 -56.72
N GLN A 99 -25.94 -13.51 -56.90
CA GLN A 99 -26.60 -14.60 -56.17
C GLN A 99 -26.39 -14.39 -54.66
N ALA A 100 -27.47 -14.47 -53.88
CA ALA A 100 -27.36 -14.38 -52.43
C ALA A 100 -26.57 -15.57 -51.89
N PRO A 101 -25.64 -15.37 -50.93
CA PRO A 101 -24.82 -16.45 -50.41
C PRO A 101 -25.68 -17.54 -49.76
N VAL A 102 -25.24 -18.79 -49.88
CA VAL A 102 -25.94 -19.94 -49.29
C VAL A 102 -25.80 -19.86 -47.77
N SER A 103 -26.93 -19.63 -47.11
CA SER A 103 -27.03 -19.50 -45.66
C SER A 103 -27.74 -20.71 -45.07
N GLU A 104 -27.03 -21.49 -44.25
CA GLU A 104 -27.51 -22.73 -43.64
C GLU A 104 -27.53 -22.63 -42.11
N ARG A 105 -28.31 -23.47 -41.42
CA ARG A 105 -28.31 -23.50 -39.94
C ARG A 105 -27.23 -24.43 -39.40
N ILE A 106 -26.58 -24.02 -38.30
CA ILE A 106 -25.64 -24.89 -37.59
C ILE A 106 -26.38 -26.14 -37.09
N GLY A 107 -25.96 -27.31 -37.59
CA GLY A 107 -26.50 -28.61 -37.18
C GLY A 107 -26.20 -28.93 -35.71
N SER A 108 -27.00 -29.80 -35.10
CA SER A 108 -26.87 -30.15 -33.67
C SER A 108 -25.51 -30.77 -33.30
N ALA A 109 -24.94 -31.60 -34.18
CA ALA A 109 -23.60 -32.17 -33.98
C ALA A 109 -22.52 -31.08 -34.02
N LEU A 110 -22.48 -30.28 -35.10
CA LEU A 110 -21.54 -29.16 -35.26
C LEU A 110 -21.64 -28.14 -34.12
N SER A 111 -22.85 -27.88 -33.62
CA SER A 111 -23.09 -27.02 -32.46
C SER A 111 -22.52 -27.57 -31.15
N THR A 112 -22.43 -28.90 -30.99
CA THR A 112 -21.81 -29.52 -29.82
C THR A 112 -20.29 -29.46 -29.93
N GLU A 113 -19.74 -29.74 -31.13
CA GLU A 113 -18.30 -29.64 -31.40
C GLU A 113 -17.77 -28.22 -31.23
N LEU A 114 -18.45 -27.21 -31.81
CA LEU A 114 -18.12 -25.79 -31.61
C LEU A 114 -18.15 -25.39 -30.13
N ARG A 115 -19.18 -25.83 -29.38
CA ARG A 115 -19.27 -25.54 -27.95
C ARG A 115 -18.12 -26.20 -27.18
N ARG A 116 -17.79 -27.46 -27.48
CA ARG A 116 -16.73 -28.22 -26.81
C ARG A 116 -15.35 -27.63 -27.10
N LEU A 117 -15.08 -27.22 -28.34
CA LEU A 117 -13.80 -26.63 -28.75
C LEU A 117 -13.60 -25.22 -28.18
N VAL A 118 -14.68 -24.46 -27.92
CA VAL A 118 -14.57 -23.12 -27.31
C VAL A 118 -14.63 -23.18 -25.78
N PHE A 119 -15.55 -23.94 -25.19
CA PHE A 119 -15.87 -23.88 -23.74
C PHE A 119 -15.57 -25.19 -22.97
N ARG A 120 -15.01 -26.22 -23.61
CA ARG A 120 -14.93 -27.59 -23.05
C ARG A 120 -16.30 -28.03 -22.52
N ASP A 121 -16.35 -28.72 -21.38
CA ASP A 121 -17.57 -29.19 -20.73
C ASP A 121 -18.17 -28.15 -19.76
N ALA A 122 -17.73 -26.88 -19.82
CA ALA A 122 -18.19 -25.86 -18.89
C ALA A 122 -19.71 -25.60 -19.03
N PRO A 123 -20.47 -25.50 -17.91
CA PRO A 123 -21.93 -25.31 -17.97
C PRO A 123 -22.33 -23.93 -18.50
N GLY A 124 -21.50 -22.90 -18.29
CA GLY A 124 -21.71 -21.52 -18.77
C GLY A 124 -20.40 -20.84 -19.18
N TYR A 125 -20.52 -19.67 -19.82
CA TYR A 125 -19.39 -18.86 -20.32
C TYR A 125 -18.93 -17.80 -19.30
N PRO A 126 -17.68 -17.32 -19.35
CA PRO A 126 -17.22 -16.21 -18.50
C PRO A 126 -17.85 -14.89 -18.97
N SER A 127 -18.37 -14.07 -18.04
CA SER A 127 -19.25 -12.94 -18.42
C SER A 127 -18.63 -11.89 -19.35
N GLY A 128 -17.30 -11.74 -19.38
CA GLY A 128 -16.60 -10.82 -20.30
C GLY A 128 -16.58 -11.28 -21.77
N TRP A 129 -16.87 -12.55 -22.07
CA TRP A 129 -17.01 -13.04 -23.45
C TRP A 129 -18.37 -12.71 -24.08
N ARG A 130 -19.32 -12.20 -23.28
CA ARG A 130 -20.61 -11.68 -23.78
C ARG A 130 -20.46 -10.21 -24.17
N GLN A 131 -19.78 -9.98 -25.29
CA GLN A 131 -19.59 -8.67 -25.89
C GLN A 131 -19.50 -8.76 -27.42
N GLY A 132 -19.65 -7.61 -28.07
CA GLY A 132 -19.35 -7.41 -29.48
C GLY A 132 -18.16 -6.46 -29.67
N PHE A 133 -17.81 -6.18 -30.92
CA PHE A 133 -16.73 -5.26 -31.29
C PHE A 133 -17.22 -3.81 -31.21
N CYS A 134 -17.43 -3.32 -29.98
CA CYS A 134 -17.83 -1.95 -29.70
C CYS A 134 -16.63 -0.99 -29.69
N PHE A 135 -16.76 0.18 -30.31
CA PHE A 135 -15.76 1.23 -30.24
C PHE A 135 -15.72 1.92 -28.87
N GLY A 136 -14.52 2.18 -28.38
CA GLY A 136 -14.32 3.05 -27.22
C GLY A 136 -14.52 4.52 -27.58
N ASP A 137 -15.08 5.28 -26.63
CA ASP A 137 -15.09 6.75 -26.63
C ASP A 137 -13.75 7.28 -26.11
N CYS A 138 -12.68 6.78 -26.72
CA CYS A 138 -11.30 7.09 -26.38
C CYS A 138 -10.62 7.70 -27.62
N GLY A 139 -9.63 8.57 -27.43
CA GLY A 139 -9.00 9.35 -28.51
C GLY A 139 -8.22 8.52 -29.54
N VAL A 140 -8.12 7.20 -29.35
CA VAL A 140 -7.42 6.25 -30.22
C VAL A 140 -8.43 5.65 -31.22
N PRO A 141 -8.25 5.80 -32.53
CA PRO A 141 -9.32 5.51 -33.49
C PRO A 141 -9.59 4.00 -33.67
N TYR A 142 -8.61 3.12 -33.46
CA TYR A 142 -8.81 1.67 -33.48
C TYR A 142 -9.33 1.10 -32.14
N CYS A 143 -9.51 1.93 -31.11
CA CYS A 143 -9.94 1.56 -29.74
C CYS A 143 -11.25 0.76 -29.73
N LEU A 144 -11.17 -0.52 -29.33
CA LEU A 144 -12.32 -1.39 -29.04
C LEU A 144 -12.45 -1.62 -27.53
N VAL A 145 -13.67 -1.58 -27.01
CA VAL A 145 -13.96 -1.72 -25.58
C VAL A 145 -13.77 -3.17 -25.12
N GLN A 146 -12.96 -3.36 -24.08
CA GLN A 146 -12.93 -4.61 -23.33
C GLN A 146 -13.88 -4.52 -22.12
N ALA A 147 -15.00 -5.24 -22.15
CA ALA A 147 -15.89 -5.34 -21.00
C ALA A 147 -15.33 -6.32 -19.96
N ARG A 148 -14.92 -5.79 -18.80
CA ARG A 148 -14.38 -6.57 -17.64
C ARG A 148 -13.09 -7.32 -18.03
N GLY A 149 -12.76 -8.41 -17.33
CA GLY A 149 -11.72 -9.37 -17.77
C GLY A 149 -12.17 -10.21 -18.96
N GLY A 150 -12.55 -9.56 -20.06
CA GLY A 150 -13.00 -10.21 -21.31
C GLY A 150 -11.84 -10.73 -22.17
N PRO A 151 -12.16 -11.29 -23.36
CA PRO A 151 -11.18 -11.85 -24.31
C PRO A 151 -10.27 -10.81 -24.94
N CYS A 152 -9.26 -10.39 -24.18
CA CYS A 152 -8.28 -9.38 -24.57
C CYS A 152 -7.56 -9.72 -25.89
N GLY A 153 -7.12 -10.98 -26.06
CA GLY A 153 -6.41 -11.42 -27.27
C GLY A 153 -7.23 -11.31 -28.55
N VAL A 154 -8.52 -11.62 -28.52
CA VAL A 154 -9.41 -11.51 -29.70
C VAL A 154 -9.65 -10.05 -30.07
N LEU A 155 -9.85 -9.17 -29.08
CA LEU A 155 -9.97 -7.74 -29.32
C LEU A 155 -8.66 -7.14 -29.87
N ALA A 156 -7.53 -7.46 -29.24
CA ALA A 156 -6.22 -6.95 -29.60
C ALA A 156 -5.82 -7.38 -31.03
N ALA A 157 -6.10 -8.63 -31.43
CA ALA A 157 -5.90 -9.09 -32.80
C ALA A 157 -6.72 -8.28 -33.82
N VAL A 158 -8.03 -8.07 -33.58
CA VAL A 158 -8.88 -7.27 -34.48
C VAL A 158 -8.42 -5.81 -34.53
N MET A 159 -8.05 -5.20 -33.39
CA MET A 159 -7.46 -3.85 -33.36
C MET A 159 -6.13 -3.75 -34.13
N ALA A 160 -5.30 -4.79 -34.10
CA ALA A 160 -4.03 -4.82 -34.82
C ALA A 160 -4.24 -4.84 -36.35
N PHE A 161 -5.18 -5.65 -36.84
CA PHE A 161 -5.56 -5.66 -38.25
C PHE A 161 -6.31 -4.38 -38.67
N MET A 162 -7.09 -3.77 -37.78
CA MET A 162 -7.67 -2.43 -38.01
C MET A 162 -6.57 -1.39 -38.19
N LEU A 163 -5.59 -1.33 -37.28
CA LEU A 163 -4.45 -0.43 -37.35
C LEU A 163 -3.62 -0.64 -38.63
N LYS A 164 -3.40 -1.90 -39.04
CA LYS A 164 -2.76 -2.23 -40.33
C LYS A 164 -3.51 -1.58 -41.49
N LEU A 165 -4.80 -1.88 -41.66
CA LEU A 165 -5.61 -1.35 -42.76
C LEU A 165 -5.70 0.18 -42.72
N MET A 166 -5.80 0.77 -41.53
CA MET A 166 -5.78 2.22 -41.34
C MET A 166 -4.48 2.87 -41.83
N ARG A 167 -3.33 2.19 -41.73
CA ARG A 167 -2.04 2.66 -42.27
C ARG A 167 -1.95 2.52 -43.79
N GLU A 168 -2.60 1.51 -44.35
CA GLU A 168 -2.64 1.24 -45.79
C GLU A 168 -3.62 2.19 -46.51
N GLU A 169 -4.78 2.49 -45.90
CA GLU A 169 -5.86 3.31 -46.49
C GLU A 169 -5.79 4.80 -46.11
N PHE A 170 -5.35 5.14 -44.89
CA PHE A 170 -5.37 6.51 -44.34
C PHE A 170 -4.00 7.00 -43.81
N PRO A 171 -2.92 6.99 -44.62
CA PRO A 171 -1.62 7.51 -44.21
C PRO A 171 -1.66 9.03 -44.01
N ALA A 172 -1.37 9.50 -42.79
CA ALA A 172 -1.16 10.92 -42.54
C ALA A 172 0.31 11.34 -42.77
N GLY A 173 0.55 12.65 -42.81
CA GLY A 173 1.89 13.18 -42.61
C GLY A 173 2.41 12.94 -41.19
N ASP A 174 3.72 12.90 -41.03
CA ASP A 174 4.46 12.98 -39.77
C ASP A 174 4.11 11.93 -38.68
N GLY A 175 3.52 10.79 -39.06
CA GLY A 175 3.45 9.60 -38.20
C GLY A 175 2.31 9.55 -37.19
N GLU A 176 1.27 10.37 -37.39
CA GLU A 176 -0.04 10.19 -36.75
C GLU A 176 -0.98 9.40 -37.70
N LEU A 177 -2.16 8.94 -37.25
CA LEU A 177 -3.08 8.15 -38.09
C LEU A 177 -4.14 9.06 -38.73
N GLY A 178 -4.35 8.96 -40.04
CA GLY A 178 -5.15 9.90 -40.85
C GLY A 178 -6.68 9.74 -40.75
N ILE A 179 -7.19 9.27 -39.61
CA ILE A 179 -8.56 8.76 -39.48
C ILE A 179 -9.50 9.91 -39.09
N GLY A 180 -10.26 10.41 -40.07
CA GLY A 180 -11.07 11.62 -39.93
C GLY A 180 -12.51 11.43 -39.47
N SER A 181 -13.08 10.21 -39.54
CA SER A 181 -14.50 9.99 -39.24
C SER A 181 -14.84 8.66 -38.54
N PRO A 182 -16.01 8.58 -37.88
CA PRO A 182 -16.54 7.31 -37.35
C PRO A 182 -16.81 6.25 -38.43
N SER A 183 -17.02 6.65 -39.69
CA SER A 183 -17.24 5.74 -40.81
C SER A 183 -15.98 4.93 -41.12
N ASP A 184 -14.82 5.58 -41.06
CA ASP A 184 -13.51 4.97 -41.37
C ASP A 184 -13.16 3.92 -40.32
N ARG A 185 -13.46 4.19 -39.03
CA ARG A 185 -13.34 3.21 -37.93
C ARG A 185 -14.15 1.94 -38.26
N VAL A 186 -15.41 2.09 -38.68
CA VAL A 186 -16.31 0.98 -39.03
C VAL A 186 -15.83 0.22 -40.28
N LEU A 187 -15.34 0.93 -41.30
CA LEU A 187 -14.76 0.32 -42.50
C LEU A 187 -13.55 -0.55 -42.15
N SER A 188 -12.58 -0.01 -41.41
CA SER A 188 -11.39 -0.75 -40.98
C SER A 188 -11.72 -1.95 -40.08
N SER A 189 -12.75 -1.86 -39.23
CA SER A 189 -13.24 -2.99 -38.41
C SER A 189 -13.78 -4.14 -39.27
N ARG A 190 -14.61 -3.83 -40.27
CA ARG A 190 -15.11 -4.82 -41.24
C ARG A 190 -13.98 -5.42 -42.07
N GLY A 191 -13.06 -4.57 -42.54
CA GLY A 191 -11.87 -4.99 -43.27
C GLY A 191 -10.98 -5.92 -42.44
N ALA A 192 -10.76 -5.62 -41.16
CA ALA A 192 -9.95 -6.43 -40.27
C ALA A 192 -10.55 -7.82 -40.01
N MET A 193 -11.87 -7.91 -39.81
CA MET A 193 -12.57 -9.19 -39.71
C MET A 193 -12.45 -9.99 -41.01
N ALA A 194 -12.53 -9.34 -42.17
CA ALA A 194 -12.36 -9.98 -43.47
C ALA A 194 -10.91 -10.43 -43.72
N ASP A 195 -9.90 -9.62 -43.36
CA ASP A 195 -8.48 -9.96 -43.45
C ASP A 195 -8.16 -11.23 -42.64
N ILE A 196 -8.59 -11.27 -41.37
CA ILE A 196 -8.34 -12.41 -40.48
C ILE A 196 -9.01 -13.67 -41.03
N LEU A 197 -10.30 -13.59 -41.40
CA LEU A 197 -11.02 -14.75 -41.93
C LEU A 197 -10.45 -15.23 -43.28
N CYS A 198 -10.04 -14.33 -44.17
CA CYS A 198 -9.39 -14.72 -45.42
C CYS A 198 -7.99 -15.31 -45.19
N GLY A 199 -7.19 -14.80 -44.26
CA GLY A 199 -5.90 -15.40 -43.91
C GLY A 199 -6.05 -16.82 -43.36
N ILE A 200 -7.07 -17.07 -42.54
CA ILE A 200 -7.41 -18.43 -42.08
C ILE A 200 -7.83 -19.32 -43.27
N ALA A 201 -8.66 -18.81 -44.20
CA ALA A 201 -9.12 -19.56 -45.36
C ALA A 201 -7.99 -19.89 -46.36
N GLU A 202 -7.06 -18.97 -46.57
CA GLU A 202 -5.86 -19.14 -47.41
C GLU A 202 -4.91 -20.20 -46.85
N ALA A 203 -4.86 -20.36 -45.52
CA ALA A 203 -4.12 -21.43 -44.85
C ALA A 203 -4.85 -22.79 -44.84
N SER A 204 -6.15 -22.86 -45.20
CA SER A 204 -7.01 -24.04 -44.98
C SER A 204 -7.73 -24.56 -46.24
N THR A 205 -8.91 -24.01 -46.54
CA THR A 205 -9.95 -24.59 -47.39
C THR A 205 -10.27 -23.72 -48.61
N GLY A 206 -9.77 -22.49 -48.65
CA GLY A 206 -10.11 -21.49 -49.66
C GLY A 206 -11.52 -20.89 -49.54
N VAL A 207 -12.30 -21.23 -48.49
CA VAL A 207 -13.65 -20.68 -48.25
C VAL A 207 -13.77 -20.08 -46.86
N VAL A 208 -14.52 -18.98 -46.74
CA VAL A 208 -14.81 -18.31 -45.47
C VAL A 208 -16.21 -18.70 -44.99
N HIS A 209 -16.32 -19.10 -43.73
CA HIS A 209 -17.59 -19.40 -43.08
C HIS A 209 -17.94 -18.30 -42.07
N LEU A 210 -18.97 -17.51 -42.39
CA LEU A 210 -19.39 -16.35 -41.58
C LEU A 210 -20.65 -16.67 -40.78
N VAL A 211 -20.53 -16.72 -39.47
CA VAL A 211 -21.62 -17.06 -38.53
C VAL A 211 -22.50 -15.85 -38.23
N HIS A 212 -23.82 -16.03 -38.21
CA HIS A 212 -24.79 -14.98 -37.91
C HIS A 212 -26.04 -15.49 -37.18
N ASP A 213 -26.88 -14.58 -36.71
CA ASP A 213 -28.11 -14.81 -35.94
C ASP A 213 -27.91 -15.59 -34.62
N LEU A 214 -26.70 -15.57 -34.05
CA LEU A 214 -26.36 -16.19 -32.77
C LEU A 214 -27.05 -15.47 -31.60
N ARG A 215 -28.24 -15.95 -31.21
CA ARG A 215 -29.07 -15.36 -30.14
C ARG A 215 -28.69 -15.80 -28.71
N SER A 216 -27.77 -16.76 -28.56
CA SER A 216 -27.38 -17.36 -27.29
C SER A 216 -26.05 -18.09 -27.49
N ILE A 217 -25.02 -17.70 -26.75
CA ILE A 217 -23.65 -18.25 -26.80
C ILE A 217 -23.68 -19.77 -26.52
N GLU A 218 -24.56 -20.17 -25.61
CA GLU A 218 -24.76 -21.55 -25.15
C GLU A 218 -25.41 -22.46 -26.20
N ARG A 219 -25.99 -21.90 -27.28
CA ARG A 219 -26.82 -22.61 -28.27
C ARG A 219 -26.47 -22.24 -29.73
N PRO A 220 -25.28 -22.63 -30.24
CA PRO A 220 -24.88 -22.39 -31.63
C PRO A 220 -25.87 -22.93 -32.68
N GLN A 221 -26.62 -24.01 -32.40
CA GLN A 221 -27.66 -24.56 -33.29
C GLN A 221 -28.87 -23.62 -33.54
N ARG A 222 -28.83 -22.39 -33.03
CA ARG A 222 -29.78 -21.32 -33.33
C ARG A 222 -29.22 -20.25 -34.28
N ALA A 223 -27.92 -20.29 -34.56
CA ALA A 223 -27.23 -19.46 -35.54
C ALA A 223 -27.28 -20.08 -36.94
N SER A 224 -26.94 -19.26 -37.91
CA SER A 224 -26.76 -19.60 -39.32
C SER A 224 -25.30 -19.37 -39.72
N VAL A 225 -24.88 -19.98 -40.83
CA VAL A 225 -23.55 -19.79 -41.44
C VAL A 225 -23.77 -19.45 -42.91
N SER A 226 -23.12 -18.40 -43.38
CA SER A 226 -22.99 -18.11 -44.81
C SER A 226 -21.60 -18.51 -45.28
N THR A 227 -21.50 -19.26 -46.37
CA THR A 227 -20.20 -19.65 -46.97
C THR A 227 -19.87 -18.73 -48.15
N LEU A 228 -18.65 -18.19 -48.17
CA LEU A 228 -18.20 -17.11 -49.05
C LEU A 228 -16.84 -17.46 -49.68
N THR A 229 -16.59 -17.02 -50.91
CA THR A 229 -15.42 -17.42 -51.74
C THR A 229 -14.34 -16.34 -51.91
N GLY A 230 -14.40 -15.22 -51.19
CA GLY A 230 -13.28 -14.27 -51.16
C GLY A 230 -13.52 -12.99 -50.36
N LYS A 231 -12.44 -12.25 -50.07
CA LYS A 231 -12.43 -11.03 -49.22
C LYS A 231 -13.51 -10.01 -49.59
N ALA A 232 -13.75 -9.78 -50.88
CA ALA A 232 -14.78 -8.86 -51.34
C ALA A 232 -16.20 -9.28 -50.92
N GLU A 233 -16.52 -10.58 -50.98
CA GLU A 233 -17.82 -11.10 -50.54
C GLU A 233 -17.98 -11.00 -49.03
N VAL A 234 -16.91 -11.26 -48.27
CA VAL A 234 -16.89 -11.12 -46.80
C VAL A 234 -17.10 -9.67 -46.39
N ILE A 235 -16.43 -8.72 -47.05
CA ILE A 235 -16.64 -7.29 -46.85
C ILE A 235 -18.09 -6.92 -47.19
N THR A 236 -18.61 -7.26 -48.37
CA THR A 236 -20.00 -6.93 -48.74
C THR A 236 -21.06 -7.58 -47.84
N ALA A 237 -20.79 -8.77 -47.30
CA ALA A 237 -21.64 -9.38 -46.27
C ALA A 237 -21.63 -8.56 -44.97
N LEU A 238 -20.45 -8.15 -44.49
CA LEU A 238 -20.30 -7.29 -43.31
C LEU A 238 -20.76 -5.84 -43.54
N GLU A 239 -20.77 -5.34 -44.77
CA GLU A 239 -21.28 -4.02 -45.12
C GLU A 239 -22.79 -3.90 -44.90
N ALA A 240 -23.54 -4.99 -45.11
CA ALA A 240 -24.96 -5.05 -44.79
C ALA A 240 -25.19 -4.78 -43.30
N SER A 241 -25.77 -3.62 -42.97
CA SER A 241 -25.85 -3.11 -41.59
C SER A 241 -26.38 -4.14 -40.59
N THR A 242 -27.40 -4.90 -40.99
CA THR A 242 -28.04 -5.97 -40.20
C THR A 242 -27.13 -7.12 -39.78
N LEU A 243 -25.95 -7.28 -40.40
CA LEU A 243 -24.96 -8.29 -40.02
C LEU A 243 -23.86 -7.70 -39.13
N TYR A 244 -23.24 -6.58 -39.50
CA TYR A 244 -22.26 -5.91 -38.63
C TYR A 244 -22.87 -5.48 -37.29
N GLU A 245 -24.13 -5.05 -37.27
CA GLU A 245 -24.88 -4.81 -36.04
C GLU A 245 -25.00 -6.04 -35.12
N GLN A 246 -24.79 -7.26 -35.60
CA GLN A 246 -24.75 -8.45 -34.75
C GLN A 246 -23.35 -8.65 -34.15
N TYR A 247 -22.32 -8.33 -34.94
CA TYR A 247 -20.92 -8.36 -34.53
C TYR A 247 -20.60 -7.28 -33.46
N THR A 248 -21.39 -6.20 -33.40
CA THR A 248 -21.31 -5.19 -32.32
C THR A 248 -22.20 -5.48 -31.10
N ARG A 249 -22.96 -6.58 -31.05
CA ARG A 249 -23.83 -6.96 -29.90
C ARG A 249 -23.17 -8.04 -29.03
N ASP A 250 -23.77 -8.31 -27.87
CA ASP A 250 -23.44 -9.33 -26.86
C ASP A 250 -22.88 -10.70 -27.32
N THR A 251 -23.20 -11.14 -28.54
CA THR A 251 -22.81 -12.45 -29.10
C THR A 251 -21.86 -12.33 -30.30
N GLY A 252 -21.49 -11.11 -30.69
CA GLY A 252 -20.70 -10.82 -31.88
C GLY A 252 -19.30 -11.39 -31.84
N LEU A 253 -18.60 -11.28 -30.70
CA LEU A 253 -17.25 -11.81 -30.56
C LEU A 253 -17.21 -13.34 -30.65
N ILE A 254 -18.18 -14.03 -30.03
CA ILE A 254 -18.32 -15.49 -30.17
C ILE A 254 -18.73 -15.89 -31.60
N SER A 255 -19.54 -15.07 -32.28
CA SER A 255 -19.87 -15.29 -33.71
C SER A 255 -18.61 -15.21 -34.58
N PHE A 256 -17.71 -14.27 -34.32
CA PHE A 256 -16.41 -14.17 -34.99
C PHE A 256 -15.51 -15.38 -34.66
N VAL A 257 -15.38 -15.78 -33.39
CA VAL A 257 -14.58 -16.97 -33.01
C VAL A 257 -15.11 -18.25 -33.68
N TYR A 258 -16.43 -18.48 -33.70
CA TYR A 258 -17.01 -19.61 -34.43
C TYR A 258 -16.78 -19.48 -35.95
N SER A 259 -16.77 -18.28 -36.51
CA SER A 259 -16.45 -18.05 -37.94
C SER A 259 -15.00 -18.44 -38.26
N SER A 260 -14.04 -18.03 -37.42
CA SER A 260 -12.63 -18.40 -37.53
C SER A 260 -12.43 -19.92 -37.45
N LEU A 261 -13.07 -20.59 -36.48
CA LEU A 261 -12.97 -22.04 -36.30
C LEU A 261 -13.59 -22.83 -37.47
N LEU A 262 -14.75 -22.41 -37.98
CA LEU A 262 -15.36 -23.07 -39.14
C LEU A 262 -14.52 -22.83 -40.40
N THR A 263 -13.96 -21.64 -40.57
CA THR A 263 -13.09 -21.27 -41.71
C THR A 263 -11.78 -22.07 -41.73
N ARG A 264 -11.17 -22.35 -40.56
CA ARG A 264 -10.04 -23.27 -40.45
C ARG A 264 -10.44 -24.73 -40.69
N GLY A 265 -11.65 -25.10 -40.28
CA GLY A 265 -12.12 -26.48 -40.18
C GLY A 265 -11.79 -27.07 -38.81
N LEU A 266 -12.77 -27.65 -38.12
CA LEU A 266 -12.62 -28.04 -36.70
C LEU A 266 -11.57 -29.14 -36.48
N ASP A 267 -11.36 -30.01 -37.46
CA ASP A 267 -10.35 -31.06 -37.40
C ASP A 267 -8.97 -30.52 -37.75
N SER A 268 -8.85 -29.59 -38.70
CA SER A 268 -7.61 -28.84 -38.94
C SER A 268 -7.17 -28.06 -37.69
N VAL A 269 -8.09 -27.42 -36.96
CA VAL A 269 -7.80 -26.75 -35.68
C VAL A 269 -7.21 -27.72 -34.65
N ARG A 270 -7.60 -29.00 -34.67
CA ARG A 270 -7.03 -30.03 -33.78
C ARG A 270 -5.68 -30.51 -34.28
N GLU A 271 -5.53 -30.69 -35.59
CA GLU A 271 -4.28 -31.11 -36.21
C GLU A 271 -3.16 -30.06 -36.09
N ASP A 272 -3.53 -28.79 -35.91
CA ASP A 272 -2.64 -27.66 -35.59
C ASP A 272 -2.06 -27.71 -34.15
N THR A 273 -2.68 -28.42 -33.20
CA THR A 273 -2.27 -28.39 -31.77
C THR A 273 -1.39 -29.55 -31.34
N ASP A 274 -0.67 -29.35 -30.24
CA ASP A 274 0.16 -30.40 -29.63
C ASP A 274 -0.69 -31.53 -29.00
N ASP A 275 -1.89 -31.21 -28.51
CA ASP A 275 -2.86 -32.15 -27.95
C ASP A 275 -4.24 -32.01 -28.65
N PRO A 276 -4.44 -32.75 -29.76
CA PRO A 276 -5.69 -32.74 -30.53
C PRO A 276 -6.94 -33.16 -29.76
N GLU A 277 -6.81 -33.85 -28.62
CA GLU A 277 -7.94 -34.31 -27.79
C GLU A 277 -8.33 -33.29 -26.71
N ARG A 278 -7.40 -32.46 -26.24
CA ARG A 278 -7.61 -31.52 -25.11
C ARG A 278 -7.66 -30.04 -25.49
N VAL A 279 -7.34 -29.69 -26.74
CA VAL A 279 -7.45 -28.32 -27.28
C VAL A 279 -8.76 -27.63 -26.90
N THR A 280 -8.64 -26.38 -26.48
CA THR A 280 -9.76 -25.47 -26.17
C THR A 280 -9.34 -24.05 -26.51
N MET A 281 -10.29 -23.21 -26.96
CA MET A 281 -10.02 -21.81 -27.31
C MET A 281 -10.12 -20.85 -26.10
N LEU A 282 -10.77 -21.29 -25.02
CA LEU A 282 -10.68 -20.67 -23.69
C LEU A 282 -9.79 -21.51 -22.77
N GLY A 283 -8.82 -20.86 -22.15
CA GLY A 283 -7.99 -21.44 -21.10
C GLY A 283 -8.67 -21.37 -19.73
N ASP A 284 -8.01 -21.92 -18.71
CA ASP A 284 -8.48 -21.85 -17.33
C ASP A 284 -8.71 -20.39 -16.89
N HIS A 285 -9.71 -20.19 -16.03
CA HIS A 285 -10.24 -18.87 -15.64
C HIS A 285 -10.90 -18.06 -16.78
N GLY A 286 -10.91 -18.55 -18.02
CA GLY A 286 -11.60 -17.93 -19.15
C GLY A 286 -10.74 -16.96 -19.96
N TYR A 287 -9.42 -17.07 -19.89
CA TYR A 287 -8.51 -16.31 -20.77
C TYR A 287 -8.47 -16.87 -22.20
N CYS A 288 -7.97 -16.07 -23.14
CA CYS A 288 -7.73 -16.48 -24.52
C CYS A 288 -6.53 -17.44 -24.57
N THR A 289 -6.65 -18.61 -25.23
CA THR A 289 -5.49 -19.50 -25.42
C THR A 289 -4.54 -19.01 -26.50
N GLN A 290 -3.30 -19.51 -26.48
CA GLN A 290 -2.29 -19.16 -27.50
C GLN A 290 -2.69 -19.69 -28.88
N GLU A 291 -3.34 -20.86 -28.93
CA GLU A 291 -3.95 -21.44 -30.13
C GLU A 291 -4.97 -20.50 -30.77
N LEU A 292 -5.87 -19.89 -29.99
CA LEU A 292 -6.86 -18.94 -30.51
C LEU A 292 -6.19 -17.64 -30.99
N VAL A 293 -5.15 -17.16 -30.29
CA VAL A 293 -4.40 -15.97 -30.75
C VAL A 293 -3.65 -16.27 -32.05
N ASN A 294 -2.95 -17.40 -32.13
CA ASN A 294 -2.22 -17.81 -33.33
C ASN A 294 -3.17 -17.99 -34.53
N LEU A 295 -4.34 -18.62 -34.33
CA LEU A 295 -5.36 -18.74 -35.38
C LEU A 295 -5.77 -17.38 -35.96
N LEU A 296 -5.90 -16.35 -35.13
CA LEU A 296 -6.28 -15.00 -35.55
C LEU A 296 -5.11 -14.16 -36.10
N LEU A 297 -3.85 -14.50 -35.81
CA LEU A 297 -2.66 -13.79 -36.29
C LEU A 297 -2.05 -14.39 -37.56
N VAL A 298 -2.04 -15.73 -37.69
CA VAL A 298 -1.32 -16.46 -38.75
C VAL A 298 -2.16 -17.47 -39.53
N GLY A 299 -3.43 -17.67 -39.16
CA GLY A 299 -4.34 -18.59 -39.86
C GLY A 299 -4.29 -20.05 -39.39
N GLU A 300 -3.42 -20.38 -38.44
CA GLU A 300 -3.15 -21.73 -37.92
C GLU A 300 -3.26 -21.73 -36.39
N ALA A 301 -3.97 -22.70 -35.80
CA ALA A 301 -4.20 -22.76 -34.36
C ALA A 301 -3.03 -23.38 -33.56
N ALA A 302 -1.79 -23.10 -33.96
CA ALA A 302 -0.59 -23.72 -33.39
C ALA A 302 -0.45 -23.47 -31.88
N SER A 303 -0.08 -24.50 -31.10
CA SER A 303 0.10 -24.38 -29.65
C SER A 303 1.31 -23.53 -29.25
N ASN A 304 2.35 -23.44 -30.08
CA ASN A 304 3.59 -22.74 -29.77
C ASN A 304 3.82 -21.50 -30.66
N THR A 305 4.68 -20.60 -30.18
CA THR A 305 5.01 -19.33 -30.83
C THR A 305 6.37 -19.33 -31.54
N PHE A 306 7.14 -20.43 -31.47
CA PHE A 306 8.39 -20.58 -32.22
C PHE A 306 8.12 -20.90 -33.70
N ASP A 307 9.13 -20.77 -34.55
CA ASP A 307 8.99 -21.06 -35.99
C ASP A 307 9.11 -22.56 -36.29
N GLY A 308 8.25 -23.06 -37.18
CA GLY A 308 8.29 -24.44 -37.68
C GLY A 308 7.81 -25.49 -36.67
N HIS A 309 8.13 -26.76 -36.93
CA HIS A 309 7.90 -27.87 -36.00
C HIS A 309 9.20 -28.23 -35.26
N ARG A 310 9.08 -28.70 -34.02
CA ARG A 310 10.20 -29.20 -33.20
C ARG A 310 9.89 -30.61 -32.71
N ASP A 311 10.86 -31.51 -32.82
CA ASP A 311 10.78 -32.86 -32.24
C ASP A 311 11.49 -32.86 -30.88
N LEU A 312 10.80 -33.31 -29.84
CA LEU A 312 11.35 -33.58 -28.51
C LEU A 312 11.09 -35.06 -28.15
N ASP A 313 12.13 -35.88 -28.31
CA ASP A 313 12.12 -37.33 -28.01
C ASP A 313 10.93 -38.10 -28.62
N GLY A 314 10.47 -37.72 -29.81
CA GLY A 314 9.33 -38.31 -30.52
C GLY A 314 8.00 -37.59 -30.34
N LEU A 315 7.96 -36.47 -29.59
CA LEU A 315 6.81 -35.57 -29.52
C LEU A 315 7.02 -34.37 -30.46
N THR A 316 6.23 -34.31 -31.52
CA THR A 316 6.20 -33.15 -32.43
C THR A 316 5.44 -31.98 -31.81
N LEU A 317 6.18 -31.00 -31.29
CA LEU A 317 5.64 -29.68 -30.92
C LEU A 317 5.43 -28.82 -32.17
N ARG A 318 4.29 -28.13 -32.23
CA ARG A 318 3.83 -27.35 -33.38
C ARG A 318 3.92 -25.85 -33.10
N GLY A 319 4.80 -25.20 -33.84
CA GLY A 319 4.90 -23.75 -33.93
C GLY A 319 4.33 -23.22 -35.26
N ILE A 320 4.75 -22.01 -35.62
CA ILE A 320 4.21 -21.21 -36.72
C ILE A 320 4.74 -21.71 -38.09
N GLN A 321 3.88 -22.20 -38.99
CA GLN A 321 4.31 -22.64 -40.33
C GLN A 321 4.24 -21.50 -41.36
N ALA A 322 3.27 -20.60 -41.24
CA ALA A 322 3.11 -19.39 -42.07
C ALA A 322 4.46 -18.71 -42.45
N THR A 323 4.67 -18.35 -43.72
CA THR A 323 5.97 -17.83 -44.20
C THR A 323 6.28 -16.41 -43.73
N SER A 324 5.25 -15.60 -43.51
CA SER A 324 5.34 -14.22 -42.99
C SER A 324 4.07 -13.88 -42.22
N CYS A 325 4.21 -13.05 -41.17
CA CYS A 325 3.09 -12.65 -40.30
C CYS A 325 2.77 -11.17 -40.53
N PRO A 326 1.52 -10.77 -40.83
CA PRO A 326 1.15 -9.35 -40.92
C PRO A 326 1.29 -8.64 -39.57
N ILE A 327 0.85 -9.31 -38.51
CA ILE A 327 0.89 -8.88 -37.11
C ILE A 327 1.73 -9.88 -36.32
N GLY A 328 2.57 -9.38 -35.42
CA GLY A 328 3.49 -10.18 -34.62
C GLY A 328 3.04 -10.40 -33.19
N LEU A 329 3.91 -11.01 -32.40
CA LEU A 329 3.71 -11.26 -30.97
C LEU A 329 5.02 -11.00 -30.21
N LEU A 330 4.92 -10.43 -29.02
CA LEU A 330 5.96 -10.43 -27.99
C LEU A 330 5.36 -10.96 -26.70
N SER A 331 6.10 -11.74 -25.91
CA SER A 331 5.56 -12.40 -24.73
C SER A 331 6.49 -12.30 -23.51
N LEU A 332 5.91 -11.97 -22.35
CA LEU A 332 6.60 -11.98 -21.07
C LEU A 332 7.13 -13.38 -20.70
N TYR A 333 6.45 -14.43 -21.16
CA TYR A 333 6.87 -15.81 -20.95
C TYR A 333 8.15 -16.17 -21.70
N GLU A 334 8.53 -15.42 -22.75
CA GLU A 334 9.85 -15.53 -23.38
C GLU A 334 10.95 -14.92 -22.51
N HIS A 335 10.69 -13.79 -21.85
CA HIS A 335 11.64 -13.20 -20.89
C HIS A 335 11.94 -14.16 -19.73
N PHE A 336 10.91 -14.86 -19.23
CA PHE A 336 11.06 -15.91 -18.22
C PHE A 336 11.55 -17.27 -18.78
N LYS A 337 11.75 -17.40 -20.09
CA LYS A 337 12.18 -18.63 -20.78
C LYS A 337 11.23 -19.82 -20.60
N CYS A 338 9.94 -19.54 -20.38
CA CYS A 338 8.88 -20.54 -20.35
C CYS A 338 8.45 -20.96 -21.76
N LEU A 339 8.63 -20.08 -22.75
CA LEU A 339 8.48 -20.34 -24.18
C LEU A 339 9.53 -19.57 -24.99
N GLU A 340 9.51 -19.73 -26.31
CA GLU A 340 10.32 -18.99 -27.28
C GLU A 340 9.39 -18.43 -28.36
N VAL A 341 9.56 -17.15 -28.73
CA VAL A 341 8.83 -16.56 -29.86
C VAL A 341 9.75 -16.60 -31.08
N GLY A 342 9.24 -17.11 -32.20
CA GLY A 342 9.99 -17.27 -33.43
C GLY A 342 10.29 -15.95 -34.12
N ASP A 343 11.23 -15.97 -35.08
CA ASP A 343 11.61 -14.78 -35.82
C ASP A 343 10.45 -14.28 -36.69
N LYS A 344 9.55 -15.15 -37.16
CA LYS A 344 8.35 -14.75 -37.92
C LYS A 344 7.42 -13.83 -37.13
N LEU A 345 7.10 -14.20 -35.88
CA LEU A 345 6.25 -13.40 -34.99
C LEU A 345 7.00 -12.21 -34.39
N LYS A 346 8.33 -12.27 -34.27
CA LYS A 346 9.17 -11.12 -33.90
C LYS A 346 9.28 -10.07 -35.01
N HIS A 347 9.25 -10.45 -36.29
CA HIS A 347 9.48 -9.56 -37.45
C HIS A 347 8.24 -9.44 -38.37
N PRO A 348 7.11 -8.92 -37.87
CA PRO A 348 5.87 -8.81 -38.65
C PRO A 348 5.94 -7.72 -39.71
N THR A 349 5.30 -7.95 -40.86
CA THR A 349 5.44 -7.09 -42.04
C THR A 349 4.78 -5.72 -41.89
N ALA A 350 3.78 -5.56 -41.01
CA ALA A 350 3.17 -4.25 -40.74
C ALA A 350 3.85 -3.44 -39.62
N GLY A 351 4.87 -4.00 -38.94
CA GLY A 351 5.50 -3.39 -37.77
C GLY A 351 4.54 -3.20 -36.59
N ILE A 352 3.63 -4.16 -36.39
CA ILE A 352 2.62 -4.19 -35.32
C ILE A 352 2.72 -5.54 -34.60
N TRP A 353 2.71 -5.54 -33.27
CA TRP A 353 2.77 -6.71 -32.40
C TRP A 353 1.62 -6.69 -31.39
N LEU A 354 1.08 -7.85 -31.05
CA LEU A 354 0.43 -8.03 -29.76
C LEU A 354 1.49 -8.20 -28.68
N VAL A 355 1.26 -7.64 -27.49
CA VAL A 355 2.09 -7.87 -26.30
C VAL A 355 1.31 -8.71 -25.32
N CYS A 356 1.77 -9.95 -25.11
CA CYS A 356 1.28 -10.84 -24.07
C CYS A 356 2.06 -10.57 -22.78
N ALA A 357 1.39 -9.99 -21.78
CA ALA A 357 1.96 -9.74 -20.45
C ALA A 357 1.05 -10.41 -19.40
N GLU A 358 1.62 -11.41 -18.70
CA GLU A 358 0.85 -12.34 -17.87
C GLU A 358 -0.35 -12.92 -18.66
N SER A 359 -1.58 -12.70 -18.22
CA SER A 359 -2.80 -13.15 -18.90
C SER A 359 -3.46 -12.10 -19.80
N HIS A 360 -2.84 -10.93 -19.97
CA HIS A 360 -3.38 -9.82 -20.75
C HIS A 360 -2.70 -9.66 -22.13
N TYR A 361 -3.46 -9.15 -23.09
CA TYR A 361 -3.01 -8.85 -24.44
C TYR A 361 -3.31 -7.39 -24.77
N SER A 362 -2.27 -6.65 -25.11
CA SER A 362 -2.29 -5.23 -25.50
C SER A 362 -1.58 -5.03 -26.84
N LEU A 363 -1.58 -3.79 -27.36
CA LEU A 363 -1.08 -3.49 -28.71
C LEU A 363 0.22 -2.67 -28.68
N LEU A 364 1.18 -3.02 -29.53
CA LEU A 364 2.43 -2.31 -29.75
C LEU A 364 2.66 -2.12 -31.25
N TYR A 365 3.15 -0.96 -31.68
CA TYR A 365 3.55 -0.77 -33.08
C TYR A 365 4.70 0.22 -33.28
N ALA A 366 5.41 0.08 -34.39
CA ALA A 366 6.44 1.02 -34.84
C ALA A 366 5.85 2.12 -35.73
N VAL A 367 6.25 3.36 -35.48
CA VAL A 367 5.78 4.55 -36.21
C VAL A 367 6.49 4.71 -37.56
N GLY A 368 7.80 4.40 -37.58
CA GLY A 368 8.61 4.41 -38.80
C GLY A 368 8.79 3.01 -39.40
N PRO A 369 9.26 2.91 -40.66
CA PRO A 369 9.54 1.63 -41.31
C PRO A 369 10.85 0.98 -40.83
N ASP A 370 11.75 1.74 -40.20
CA ASP A 370 12.96 1.19 -39.58
C ASP A 370 12.64 0.69 -38.16
N VAL A 371 12.58 -0.63 -38.00
CA VAL A 371 12.28 -1.32 -36.74
C VAL A 371 13.51 -1.91 -36.05
N ASP A 372 14.70 -1.76 -36.65
CA ASP A 372 15.95 -2.42 -36.20
C ASP A 372 17.17 -1.47 -36.11
N GLY A 373 17.02 -0.23 -36.56
CA GLY A 373 18.01 0.84 -36.49
C GLY A 373 18.37 1.29 -35.07
N ASP A 374 19.23 2.30 -35.00
CA ASP A 374 19.76 2.82 -33.73
C ASP A 374 18.74 3.61 -32.90
N VAL A 375 17.65 4.07 -33.53
CA VAL A 375 16.52 4.74 -32.87
C VAL A 375 15.23 4.22 -33.50
N VAL A 376 14.34 3.63 -32.69
CA VAL A 376 13.04 3.10 -33.14
C VAL A 376 11.93 3.78 -32.33
N GLU A 377 10.99 4.41 -33.02
CA GLU A 377 9.81 5.04 -32.43
C GLU A 377 8.64 4.07 -32.37
N LEU A 378 8.17 3.77 -31.16
CA LEU A 378 7.03 2.89 -30.91
C LEU A 378 5.84 3.63 -30.28
N ARG A 379 4.66 3.01 -30.40
CA ARG A 379 3.44 3.29 -29.62
C ARG A 379 3.00 2.03 -28.91
N TYR A 380 2.57 2.16 -27.67
CA TYR A 380 1.95 1.11 -26.87
C TYR A 380 0.54 1.58 -26.47
N PHE A 381 -0.45 0.69 -26.56
CA PHE A 381 -1.84 0.97 -26.21
C PHE A 381 -2.44 -0.20 -25.45
N ASP A 382 -3.07 0.09 -24.31
CA ASP A 382 -3.77 -0.88 -23.49
C ASP A 382 -5.28 -0.57 -23.46
N GLN A 383 -6.08 -1.49 -23.97
CA GLN A 383 -7.55 -1.41 -24.02
C GLN A 383 -8.24 -1.43 -22.65
N LEU A 384 -7.55 -1.82 -21.57
CA LEU A 384 -8.04 -1.66 -20.19
C LEU A 384 -7.78 -0.26 -19.63
N MET A 385 -6.79 0.46 -20.19
CA MET A 385 -6.40 1.82 -19.80
C MET A 385 -6.71 2.82 -20.93
N ALA A 386 -7.81 2.59 -21.66
CA ALA A 386 -8.15 3.32 -22.88
C ALA A 386 -8.21 4.85 -22.71
N ASP A 387 -8.57 5.32 -21.52
CA ASP A 387 -8.63 6.74 -21.14
C ASP A 387 -7.23 7.42 -21.09
N GLU A 388 -6.15 6.65 -20.91
CA GLU A 388 -4.77 7.16 -20.94
C GLU A 388 -4.19 7.24 -22.38
N GLY A 389 -4.82 6.57 -23.34
CA GLY A 389 -4.48 6.63 -24.77
C GLY A 389 -3.18 5.92 -25.17
N GLU A 390 -2.49 6.44 -26.18
CA GLU A 390 -1.22 5.90 -26.68
C GLU A 390 -0.01 6.39 -25.87
N TYR A 391 0.69 5.46 -25.22
CA TYR A 391 2.02 5.70 -24.66
C TYR A 391 3.06 5.70 -25.80
N ARG A 392 4.05 6.60 -25.74
CA ARG A 392 5.20 6.60 -26.68
C ARG A 392 6.41 5.95 -26.04
N ILE A 393 7.15 5.20 -26.84
CA ILE A 393 8.42 4.59 -26.42
C ILE A 393 9.47 4.82 -27.51
N THR A 394 10.56 5.53 -27.20
CA THR A 394 11.76 5.52 -28.04
C THR A 394 12.64 4.37 -27.57
N LEU A 395 13.03 3.49 -28.48
CA LEU A 395 14.15 2.57 -28.26
C LEU A 395 15.42 3.18 -28.84
N ARG A 396 16.53 3.14 -28.10
CA ARG A 396 17.81 3.71 -28.56
C ARG A 396 18.99 2.79 -28.30
N ARG A 397 19.74 2.44 -29.34
CA ARG A 397 21.00 1.68 -29.22
C ARG A 397 22.10 2.59 -28.62
N PRO A 398 22.68 2.27 -27.45
CA PRO A 398 23.69 3.13 -26.83
C PRO A 398 25.03 3.04 -27.57
N SER A 399 25.65 4.19 -27.83
CA SER A 399 26.90 4.25 -28.62
C SER A 399 28.12 3.67 -27.88
N ARG A 400 28.07 3.62 -26.54
CA ARG A 400 29.01 2.92 -25.63
C ARG A 400 28.30 2.63 -24.31
N GLY A 401 28.49 1.43 -23.75
CA GLY A 401 27.98 1.04 -22.44
C GLY A 401 27.19 -0.27 -22.46
N THR A 402 26.78 -0.74 -21.29
CA THR A 402 25.77 -1.78 -21.13
C THR A 402 24.38 -1.14 -21.07
N VAL A 403 23.43 -1.72 -21.79
CA VAL A 403 22.02 -1.29 -21.82
C VAL A 403 21.40 -1.39 -20.42
N GLU A 404 20.48 -0.48 -20.07
CA GLU A 404 19.77 -0.58 -18.79
C GLU A 404 18.89 -1.85 -18.66
N PRO A 405 18.80 -2.46 -17.45
CA PRO A 405 17.90 -3.57 -17.20
C PRO A 405 16.43 -3.12 -17.28
N PRO A 406 15.53 -3.92 -17.86
CA PRO A 406 14.12 -3.58 -17.98
C PRO A 406 13.46 -3.53 -16.60
N ARG A 407 12.75 -2.44 -16.31
CA ARG A 407 12.20 -2.08 -14.98
C ARG A 407 10.75 -2.53 -14.76
N GLY A 408 10.05 -2.99 -15.80
CA GLY A 408 8.66 -3.45 -15.73
C GLY A 408 8.31 -4.45 -16.84
N MET A 409 7.14 -5.08 -16.74
CA MET A 409 6.75 -6.23 -17.59
C MET A 409 6.76 -5.90 -19.09
N ILE A 410 6.23 -4.75 -19.51
CA ILE A 410 6.26 -4.36 -20.94
C ILE A 410 7.70 -4.11 -21.42
N GLU A 411 8.56 -3.53 -20.57
CA GLU A 411 9.99 -3.40 -20.89
C GLU A 411 10.69 -4.77 -21.01
N GLN A 412 10.25 -5.77 -20.24
CA GLN A 412 10.75 -7.14 -20.31
C GLN A 412 10.31 -7.84 -21.61
N CYS A 413 9.07 -7.62 -22.09
CA CYS A 413 8.61 -8.06 -23.41
C CYS A 413 9.40 -7.38 -24.54
N LEU A 414 9.57 -6.06 -24.49
CA LEU A 414 10.36 -5.30 -25.48
C LEU A 414 11.82 -5.80 -25.54
N ARG A 415 12.38 -6.17 -24.38
CA ARG A 415 13.76 -6.67 -24.25
C ARG A 415 14.00 -8.00 -24.96
N THR A 416 12.98 -8.83 -25.26
CA THR A 416 13.21 -10.13 -25.94
C THR A 416 13.55 -9.95 -27.43
N ARG A 417 12.93 -8.95 -28.08
CA ARG A 417 13.28 -8.46 -29.43
C ARG A 417 14.45 -7.48 -29.38
N TRP A 418 14.27 -6.33 -28.74
CA TRP A 418 15.25 -5.23 -28.72
C TRP A 418 16.23 -5.39 -27.56
N GLN A 419 17.04 -6.44 -27.63
CA GLN A 419 18.02 -6.82 -26.59
C GLN A 419 19.11 -5.76 -26.36
N HIS A 420 19.33 -4.86 -27.33
CA HIS A 420 20.47 -3.94 -27.37
C HIS A 420 20.09 -2.44 -27.37
N HIS A 421 18.87 -2.11 -26.94
CA HIS A 421 18.35 -0.73 -26.92
C HIS A 421 17.90 -0.29 -25.52
N ASP A 422 18.28 0.90 -25.09
CA ASP A 422 17.68 1.55 -23.92
C ASP A 422 16.22 1.94 -24.23
N ILE A 423 15.35 1.83 -23.23
CA ILE A 423 13.88 1.95 -23.38
C ILE A 423 13.42 3.26 -22.72
N LEU A 424 12.91 4.20 -23.51
CA LEU A 424 12.54 5.55 -23.05
C LEU A 424 11.03 5.81 -23.25
N TRP A 425 10.27 5.83 -22.16
CA TRP A 425 8.82 6.07 -22.19
C TRP A 425 8.51 7.57 -22.28
N ASN A 426 8.37 8.12 -23.49
CA ASN A 426 8.00 9.53 -23.72
C ASN A 426 6.49 9.79 -23.53
N GLY A 427 5.80 8.98 -22.71
CA GLY A 427 4.34 9.01 -22.53
C GLY A 427 3.84 10.05 -21.53
N LEU A 428 4.48 10.11 -20.35
CA LEU A 428 4.05 10.89 -19.17
C LEU A 428 3.91 12.42 -19.38
N LEU A 429 4.33 12.95 -20.53
CA LEU A 429 4.41 14.39 -20.82
C LEU A 429 3.63 14.87 -22.05
N ARG A 430 2.95 14.02 -22.85
CA ARG A 430 2.07 14.56 -23.95
C ARG A 430 0.63 14.82 -23.54
N ALA A 431 0.20 14.38 -22.35
CA ALA A 431 -0.97 14.95 -21.67
C ALA A 431 -0.70 16.38 -21.14
N LEU A 432 0.54 16.90 -21.27
CA LEU A 432 1.01 18.12 -20.61
C LEU A 432 1.46 19.27 -21.54
N VAL A 433 1.53 19.05 -22.86
CA VAL A 433 2.14 20.02 -23.80
C VAL A 433 1.30 20.26 -25.07
N THR A 434 0.08 19.73 -25.16
CA THR A 434 -0.82 19.94 -26.33
C THR A 434 -2.17 20.57 -26.00
N THR A 435 -2.20 21.50 -25.04
CA THR A 435 -3.28 22.50 -24.89
C THR A 435 -2.71 23.92 -25.02
N ASN A 436 -3.52 24.87 -25.50
CA ASN A 436 -3.05 26.22 -25.82
C ASN A 436 -2.50 26.98 -24.60
N ALA A 437 -1.58 27.92 -24.83
CA ALA A 437 -0.71 28.57 -23.84
C ALA A 437 -1.40 29.51 -22.81
N GLN A 438 -2.66 29.25 -22.46
CA GLN A 438 -3.42 29.96 -21.41
C GLN A 438 -4.15 29.01 -20.44
N SER A 439 -4.34 27.71 -20.75
CA SER A 439 -4.94 26.73 -19.83
C SER A 439 -3.92 25.86 -19.09
N GLY A 440 -2.77 25.57 -19.71
CA GLY A 440 -1.84 24.51 -19.25
C GLY A 440 -1.24 24.68 -17.85
N ALA A 441 -1.32 25.86 -17.21
CA ALA A 441 -0.77 26.07 -15.87
C ALA A 441 -1.53 25.32 -14.77
N GLU A 442 -2.87 25.28 -14.84
CA GLU A 442 -3.67 24.49 -13.89
C GLU A 442 -3.52 22.98 -14.14
N GLU A 443 -3.38 22.60 -15.40
CA GLU A 443 -3.25 21.21 -15.85
C GLU A 443 -1.89 20.62 -15.45
N LEU A 444 -0.79 21.37 -15.66
CA LEU A 444 0.53 21.10 -15.09
C LEU A 444 0.48 20.96 -13.57
N SER A 445 -0.23 21.87 -12.88
CA SER A 445 -0.36 21.82 -11.41
C SER A 445 -1.06 20.54 -10.94
N ARG A 446 -2.16 20.13 -11.60
CA ARG A 446 -2.86 18.87 -11.30
C ARG A 446 -1.98 17.64 -11.52
N LEU A 447 -1.22 17.59 -12.61
CA LEU A 447 -0.41 16.42 -12.95
C LEU A 447 0.89 16.32 -12.14
N TYR A 448 1.52 17.45 -11.77
CA TYR A 448 2.56 17.45 -10.73
C TYR A 448 2.01 17.09 -9.35
N SER A 449 0.75 17.43 -9.05
CA SER A 449 0.09 16.98 -7.81
C SER A 449 -0.19 15.47 -7.82
N LEU A 450 -0.57 14.91 -8.97
CA LEU A 450 -0.78 13.46 -9.14
C LEU A 450 0.54 12.68 -9.03
N ALA A 451 1.60 13.14 -9.70
CA ALA A 451 2.94 12.57 -9.59
C ALA A 451 3.49 12.70 -8.16
N GLY A 452 3.26 13.85 -7.51
CA GLY A 452 3.57 14.04 -6.09
C GLY A 452 2.85 13.04 -5.20
N ALA A 453 1.54 12.85 -5.37
CA ALA A 453 0.75 11.89 -4.61
C ALA A 453 1.24 10.43 -4.80
N ALA A 454 1.61 10.05 -6.02
CA ALA A 454 2.21 8.74 -6.28
C ALA A 454 3.56 8.57 -5.56
N ILE A 455 4.46 9.56 -5.66
CA ILE A 455 5.78 9.55 -4.99
C ILE A 455 5.64 9.53 -3.46
N GLU A 456 4.67 10.27 -2.92
CA GLU A 456 4.34 10.29 -1.49
C GLU A 456 3.79 8.94 -1.02
N ALA A 457 2.89 8.31 -1.78
CA ALA A 457 2.38 6.97 -1.50
C ALA A 457 3.49 5.91 -1.54
N THR A 458 4.28 5.83 -2.60
CA THR A 458 5.40 4.87 -2.73
C THR A 458 6.43 5.04 -1.59
N ALA A 459 6.74 6.28 -1.21
CA ALA A 459 7.62 6.54 -0.07
C ALA A 459 6.96 6.21 1.29
N ALA A 460 5.64 6.35 1.42
CA ALA A 460 4.88 6.00 2.62
C ALA A 460 4.64 4.49 2.78
N GLU A 461 4.58 3.74 1.69
CA GLU A 461 4.60 2.26 1.68
C GLU A 461 5.98 1.70 2.03
N GLY A 462 7.03 2.52 1.93
CA GLY A 462 8.39 2.22 2.38
C GLY A 462 9.43 2.11 1.26
N ASP A 463 9.02 2.06 0.00
CA ASP A 463 9.92 1.98 -1.17
C ASP A 463 10.49 3.37 -1.54
N VAL A 464 11.28 3.90 -0.62
CA VAL A 464 12.10 5.10 -0.82
C VAL A 464 13.06 4.96 -2.02
N PRO A 465 13.66 3.80 -2.33
CA PRO A 465 14.39 3.60 -3.59
C PRO A 465 13.57 3.90 -4.84
N ALA A 466 12.37 3.33 -4.99
CA ALA A 466 11.50 3.61 -6.13
C ALA A 466 11.03 5.07 -6.16
N ALA A 467 10.59 5.62 -5.02
CA ALA A 467 10.18 7.02 -4.92
C ALA A 467 11.32 8.01 -5.29
N ARG A 468 12.57 7.71 -4.91
CA ARG A 468 13.76 8.46 -5.34
C ARG A 468 14.06 8.27 -6.84
N GLN A 469 13.85 7.08 -7.40
CA GLN A 469 14.01 6.84 -8.84
C GLN A 469 12.96 7.58 -9.68
N LEU A 470 11.72 7.71 -9.20
CA LEU A 470 10.68 8.50 -9.86
C LEU A 470 11.08 9.97 -9.93
N VAL A 471 11.51 10.57 -8.81
CA VAL A 471 12.07 11.94 -8.81
C VAL A 471 13.26 12.04 -9.75
N ALA A 472 14.21 11.10 -9.71
CA ALA A 472 15.39 11.13 -10.58
C ALA A 472 15.05 11.01 -12.08
N ARG A 473 14.00 10.25 -12.45
CA ARG A 473 13.47 10.21 -13.83
C ARG A 473 12.93 11.59 -14.23
N MET A 474 12.05 12.18 -13.42
CA MET A 474 11.53 13.54 -13.66
C MET A 474 12.64 14.60 -13.75
N GLU A 475 13.69 14.47 -12.93
CA GLU A 475 14.89 15.32 -13.00
C GLU A 475 15.63 15.14 -14.33
N SER A 476 15.84 13.90 -14.78
CA SER A 476 16.55 13.59 -16.04
C SER A 476 15.79 14.00 -17.30
N GLU A 477 14.45 13.98 -17.24
CA GLU A 477 13.58 14.43 -18.32
C GLU A 477 13.53 15.96 -18.41
N GLY A 478 13.55 16.66 -17.27
CA GLY A 478 13.50 18.13 -17.21
C GLY A 478 14.80 18.88 -17.47
N ASP A 479 15.98 18.28 -17.28
CA ASP A 479 17.23 19.08 -17.20
C ASP A 479 17.92 19.40 -18.55
N VAL A 480 17.78 20.67 -19.00
CA VAL A 480 18.75 21.32 -19.91
C VAL A 480 18.91 22.81 -19.52
N THR A 481 19.22 23.15 -18.25
CA THR A 481 19.39 24.58 -17.85
C THR A 481 20.39 24.92 -16.72
N THR A 482 21.46 24.14 -16.46
CA THR A 482 22.57 24.61 -15.59
C THR A 482 24.01 24.41 -16.09
N ASN A 483 24.31 24.70 -17.36
CA ASN A 483 25.71 24.88 -17.80
C ASN A 483 26.09 26.35 -18.04
N ARG A 484 26.39 27.08 -16.95
CA ARG A 484 27.00 28.41 -16.98
C ARG A 484 28.51 28.31 -17.32
N ASN A 485 28.85 27.91 -18.55
CA ASN A 485 30.10 28.27 -19.26
C ASN A 485 30.17 27.67 -20.68
N SER A 486 29.43 28.24 -21.63
CA SER A 486 29.69 28.07 -23.06
C SER A 486 29.26 29.30 -23.85
N PHE A 487 30.15 30.30 -23.95
CA PHE A 487 30.08 31.26 -25.05
C PHE A 487 30.36 30.53 -26.37
N ASN A 488 29.71 30.95 -27.46
CA ASN A 488 29.74 30.36 -28.80
C ASN A 488 29.16 28.93 -28.92
N ASP A 489 27.86 28.82 -29.18
CA ASP A 489 27.42 28.32 -30.49
C ASP A 489 26.15 29.06 -30.93
N SER A 490 26.03 29.37 -32.22
CA SER A 490 25.00 30.28 -32.76
C SER A 490 24.38 29.76 -34.06
N ARG A 491 24.05 28.46 -34.12
CA ARG A 491 23.14 27.85 -35.11
C ARG A 491 22.43 26.57 -34.61
N ARG A 492 21.20 26.71 -34.11
CA ARG A 492 20.07 25.77 -34.33
C ARG A 492 18.79 26.35 -33.73
N SER A 493 17.70 26.30 -34.50
CA SER A 493 16.38 26.78 -34.07
C SER A 493 15.65 25.72 -33.23
N ASP A 494 14.62 26.19 -32.52
CA ASP A 494 13.45 25.43 -32.06
C ASP A 494 13.74 24.16 -31.24
N LYS A 495 14.29 24.38 -30.03
CA LYS A 495 14.05 23.49 -28.89
C LYS A 495 13.14 24.20 -27.89
N PHE A 496 11.99 23.59 -27.59
CA PHE A 496 11.14 24.04 -26.48
C PHE A 496 11.92 23.99 -25.16
N PRO A 497 11.74 24.97 -24.24
CA PRO A 497 12.36 24.93 -22.93
C PRO A 497 11.76 23.78 -22.11
N ARG A 498 12.62 22.89 -21.60
CA ARG A 498 12.19 21.86 -20.65
C ARG A 498 11.89 22.49 -19.30
N LEU A 499 10.82 22.04 -18.66
CA LEU A 499 10.35 22.57 -17.37
C LEU A 499 11.09 21.90 -16.21
N PRO A 500 11.56 22.66 -15.21
CA PRO A 500 12.18 22.10 -14.01
C PRO A 500 11.15 21.42 -13.11
N VAL A 501 11.56 20.36 -12.41
CA VAL A 501 10.72 19.67 -11.41
C VAL A 501 10.33 20.65 -10.29
N PRO A 502 9.04 20.86 -10.00
CA PRO A 502 8.60 21.83 -9.01
C PRO A 502 8.81 21.35 -7.57
N LEU A 503 8.89 22.31 -6.65
CA LEU A 503 9.12 22.08 -5.22
C LEU A 503 8.10 21.11 -4.59
N SER A 504 6.84 21.17 -5.03
CA SER A 504 5.75 20.29 -4.57
C SER A 504 6.06 18.79 -4.67
N VAL A 505 6.85 18.36 -5.65
CA VAL A 505 7.28 16.96 -5.82
C VAL A 505 8.28 16.55 -4.73
N TYR A 506 9.23 17.44 -4.38
CA TYR A 506 10.16 17.20 -3.29
C TYR A 506 9.46 17.30 -1.93
N SER A 507 8.46 18.19 -1.78
CA SER A 507 7.62 18.29 -0.58
C SER A 507 6.79 17.02 -0.37
N ALA A 508 6.26 16.43 -1.45
CA ALA A 508 5.55 15.15 -1.41
C ALA A 508 6.47 13.98 -1.01
N LEU A 509 7.68 13.90 -1.57
CA LEU A 509 8.69 12.93 -1.13
C LEU A 509 9.09 13.14 0.34
N ALA A 510 9.19 14.39 0.80
CA ALA A 510 9.49 14.72 2.20
C ALA A 510 8.36 14.27 3.16
N ARG A 511 7.08 14.41 2.78
CA ARG A 511 5.94 13.88 3.55
C ARG A 511 5.92 12.35 3.58
N GLY A 512 6.18 11.69 2.45
CA GLY A 512 6.35 10.23 2.41
C GLY A 512 7.46 9.75 3.34
N LEU A 513 8.63 10.39 3.29
CA LEU A 513 9.75 10.13 4.23
C LEU A 513 9.39 10.44 5.70
N ALA A 514 8.52 11.43 5.96
CA ALA A 514 8.03 11.74 7.30
C ALA A 514 7.16 10.62 7.88
N SER A 515 6.27 10.03 7.08
CA SER A 515 5.42 8.91 7.53
C SER A 515 6.23 7.69 8.00
N GLN A 516 7.34 7.40 7.32
CA GLN A 516 8.30 6.34 7.66
C GLN A 516 9.37 6.77 8.69
N GLY A 517 9.30 7.98 9.24
CA GLY A 517 10.23 8.49 10.25
C GLY A 517 11.69 8.65 9.79
N ARG A 518 11.95 8.70 8.47
CA ARG A 518 13.30 8.64 7.89
C ARG A 518 14.01 10.00 7.85
N GLY A 519 14.19 10.64 9.01
CA GLY A 519 14.78 11.98 9.16
C GLY A 519 16.10 12.17 8.41
N ALA A 520 17.01 11.20 8.49
CA ALA A 520 18.31 11.26 7.78
C ALA A 520 18.19 11.22 6.24
N ASP A 521 17.12 10.64 5.68
CA ASP A 521 16.83 10.70 4.25
C ASP A 521 16.23 12.05 3.83
N CYS A 522 15.41 12.65 4.69
CA CYS A 522 14.86 13.98 4.47
C CYS A 522 15.94 15.06 4.61
N ALA A 523 16.90 14.92 5.53
CA ALA A 523 18.08 15.78 5.62
C ALA A 523 18.92 15.73 4.33
N ARG A 524 19.09 14.54 3.74
CA ARG A 524 19.73 14.37 2.42
C ARG A 524 18.91 14.97 1.28
N LEU A 525 17.58 14.84 1.31
CA LEU A 525 16.68 15.44 0.32
C LEU A 525 16.72 16.97 0.38
N TRP A 526 16.71 17.55 1.58
CA TRP A 526 16.85 18.98 1.79
C TRP A 526 18.16 19.51 1.22
N ASP A 527 19.28 18.85 1.50
CA ASP A 527 20.60 19.20 0.95
C ASP A 527 20.65 19.01 -0.58
N HIS A 528 19.96 18.02 -1.15
CA HIS A 528 19.81 17.87 -2.61
C HIS A 528 19.12 19.10 -3.23
N VAL A 529 17.94 19.47 -2.73
CA VAL A 529 17.16 20.60 -3.26
C VAL A 529 17.91 21.93 -3.09
N THR A 530 18.44 22.19 -1.90
CA THR A 530 19.04 23.50 -1.55
C THR A 530 20.47 23.69 -2.03
N LYS A 531 21.33 22.65 -1.94
CA LYS A 531 22.78 22.78 -2.24
C LYS A 531 23.16 22.28 -3.62
N TRP A 532 22.47 21.24 -4.13
CA TRP A 532 22.80 20.63 -5.42
C TRP A 532 21.91 21.10 -6.58
N ARG A 533 20.60 21.25 -6.35
CA ARG A 533 19.66 21.82 -7.33
C ARG A 533 19.50 23.34 -7.22
N LEU A 534 20.01 23.95 -6.15
CA LEU A 534 20.00 25.39 -5.89
C LEU A 534 18.61 26.04 -5.95
N LEU A 535 17.56 25.27 -5.66
CA LEU A 535 16.18 25.75 -5.63
C LEU A 535 15.90 26.47 -4.30
N LYS A 536 15.30 27.66 -4.34
CA LYS A 536 14.84 28.36 -3.13
C LYS A 536 13.65 27.60 -2.53
N PRO A 537 13.68 27.11 -1.28
CA PRO A 537 12.55 26.44 -0.66
C PRO A 537 11.31 27.33 -0.50
N ASP A 538 10.14 26.71 -0.58
CA ASP A 538 8.84 27.29 -0.26
C ASP A 538 8.36 26.84 1.13
N SER A 539 7.22 27.38 1.58
CA SER A 539 6.64 27.03 2.89
C SER A 539 6.31 25.54 3.00
N ASP A 540 5.89 24.91 1.91
CA ASP A 540 5.44 23.52 1.89
C ASP A 540 6.60 22.55 2.06
N LEU A 541 7.75 22.82 1.43
CA LEU A 541 8.97 22.03 1.60
C LEU A 541 9.55 22.21 3.01
N PHE A 542 9.49 23.43 3.58
CA PHE A 542 9.84 23.65 4.99
C PHE A 542 8.90 22.87 5.94
N GLU A 543 7.58 22.91 5.72
CA GLU A 543 6.61 22.22 6.57
C GLU A 543 6.77 20.69 6.50
N ALA A 544 6.90 20.12 5.29
CA ALA A 544 7.13 18.69 5.10
C ALA A 544 8.45 18.22 5.73
N SER A 545 9.52 19.01 5.61
CA SER A 545 10.83 18.68 6.17
C SER A 545 10.84 18.79 7.71
N LEU A 546 10.17 19.81 8.26
CA LEU A 546 9.94 19.93 9.70
C LEU A 546 9.04 18.81 10.23
N HIS A 547 8.05 18.35 9.45
CA HIS A 547 7.25 17.18 9.80
C HIS A 547 8.11 15.91 9.89
N CYS A 548 9.03 15.69 8.95
CA CYS A 548 9.96 14.56 9.02
C CYS A 548 10.90 14.65 10.24
N GLY A 549 11.40 15.85 10.56
CA GLY A 549 12.14 16.10 11.80
C GLY A 549 11.32 15.76 13.06
N ALA A 550 10.01 16.05 13.05
CA ALA A 550 9.10 15.74 14.15
C ALA A 550 8.84 14.24 14.33
N THR A 551 8.69 13.46 13.25
CA THR A 551 8.45 12.01 13.33
C THR A 551 9.74 11.24 13.64
N ALA A 552 10.86 11.64 13.04
CA ALA A 552 12.19 11.13 13.35
C ALA A 552 12.70 11.53 14.75
N LYS A 553 12.04 12.52 15.39
CA LYS A 553 12.45 13.15 16.66
C LYS A 553 13.87 13.74 16.59
N ASP A 554 14.23 14.29 15.42
CA ASP A 554 15.53 14.89 15.12
C ASP A 554 15.48 16.42 15.38
N PRO A 555 16.05 16.89 16.49
CA PRO A 555 15.97 18.30 16.85
C PRO A 555 17.08 19.14 16.18
N ASP A 556 18.14 18.51 15.69
CA ASP A 556 19.28 19.19 15.05
C ASP A 556 18.93 19.50 13.58
N LEU A 557 18.19 18.61 12.90
CA LEU A 557 17.51 18.92 11.64
C LEU A 557 16.49 20.05 11.80
N ALA A 558 15.61 19.98 12.81
CA ALA A 558 14.56 20.98 13.01
C ALA A 558 15.12 22.38 13.34
N THR A 559 16.14 22.46 14.20
CA THR A 559 16.79 23.75 14.52
C THR A 559 17.54 24.33 13.32
N ARG A 560 18.19 23.51 12.51
CA ARG A 560 18.78 23.93 11.24
C ARG A 560 17.72 24.51 10.30
N LEU A 561 16.61 23.79 10.08
CA LEU A 561 15.52 24.22 9.20
C LEU A 561 14.87 25.54 9.65
N LEU A 562 14.71 25.77 10.96
CA LEU A 562 14.25 27.06 11.50
C LEU A 562 15.21 28.21 11.11
N SER A 563 16.51 28.03 11.32
CA SER A 563 17.51 29.05 10.97
C SER A 563 17.61 29.31 9.46
N GLU A 564 17.40 28.29 8.63
CA GLU A 564 17.35 28.44 7.18
C GLU A 564 16.06 29.12 6.72
N ALA A 565 14.92 28.92 7.40
CA ALA A 565 13.67 29.63 7.09
C ALA A 565 13.79 31.15 7.38
N GLU A 566 14.38 31.51 8.53
CA GLU A 566 14.68 32.90 8.88
C GLU A 566 15.62 33.54 7.85
N ALA A 567 16.70 32.85 7.47
CA ALA A 567 17.67 33.33 6.49
C ALA A 567 17.08 33.53 5.08
N HIS A 568 16.07 32.75 4.68
CA HIS A 568 15.38 32.89 3.39
C HIS A 568 14.18 33.85 3.42
N GLY A 569 13.83 34.39 4.60
CA GLY A 569 12.69 35.27 4.81
C GLY A 569 11.32 34.56 4.70
N VAL A 570 11.25 33.27 5.05
CA VAL A 570 10.03 32.46 4.90
C VAL A 570 9.25 32.44 6.22
N HIS A 571 8.03 33.00 6.21
CA HIS A 571 7.12 32.93 7.35
C HIS A 571 6.53 31.53 7.49
N LEU A 572 7.02 30.77 8.47
CA LEU A 572 6.56 29.41 8.76
C LEU A 572 5.12 29.40 9.31
N SER A 573 4.29 28.51 8.75
CA SER A 573 2.93 28.26 9.22
C SER A 573 2.89 27.87 10.71
N HIS A 574 1.71 27.98 11.34
CA HIS A 574 1.53 27.52 12.72
C HIS A 574 1.73 26.00 12.85
N LEU A 575 1.40 25.24 11.80
CA LEU A 575 1.61 23.78 11.75
C LEU A 575 3.09 23.45 11.61
N ALA A 576 3.84 24.13 10.73
CA ALA A 576 5.30 24.00 10.59
C ALA A 576 6.04 24.35 11.90
N ARG A 577 5.71 25.48 12.54
CA ARG A 577 6.22 25.85 13.87
C ARG A 577 5.88 24.79 14.92
N SER A 578 4.69 24.20 14.85
CA SER A 578 4.28 23.09 15.71
C SER A 578 5.02 21.79 15.40
N HIS A 579 5.43 21.52 14.17
CA HIS A 579 6.27 20.36 13.84
C HIS A 579 7.70 20.54 14.37
N ALA A 580 8.29 21.73 14.18
CA ALA A 580 9.56 22.08 14.79
C ALA A 580 9.54 21.88 16.32
N LEU A 581 8.49 22.33 17.01
CA LEU A 581 8.27 22.10 18.44
C LEU A 581 8.26 20.60 18.80
N GLY A 582 7.59 19.76 17.99
CA GLY A 582 7.55 18.31 18.21
C GLY A 582 8.91 17.62 18.11
N ALA A 583 9.77 18.09 17.20
CA ALA A 583 11.15 17.61 17.10
C ALA A 583 11.98 18.01 18.34
N VAL A 584 12.00 19.31 18.69
CA VAL A 584 12.81 19.79 19.83
C VAL A 584 12.26 19.36 21.21
N ALA A 585 10.97 19.03 21.33
CA ALA A 585 10.34 18.55 22.56
C ALA A 585 11.01 17.31 23.19
N HIS A 586 11.72 16.53 22.38
CA HIS A 586 12.42 15.32 22.82
C HIS A 586 13.87 15.59 23.32
N SER A 587 14.37 16.83 23.23
CA SER A 587 15.78 17.17 23.52
C SER A 587 15.96 18.30 24.53
N ARG A 588 16.65 18.00 25.65
CA ARG A 588 16.98 19.00 26.68
C ARG A 588 17.93 20.10 26.20
N LYS A 589 18.79 19.79 25.23
CA LYS A 589 19.72 20.74 24.57
C LYS A 589 18.95 21.92 23.95
N HIS A 590 17.76 21.67 23.42
CA HIS A 590 16.93 22.64 22.70
C HIS A 590 15.70 23.08 23.50
N SER A 591 15.75 22.92 24.82
CA SER A 591 14.73 23.36 25.78
C SER A 591 14.35 24.84 25.60
N ARG A 592 15.34 25.73 25.45
CA ARG A 592 15.10 27.16 25.21
C ARG A 592 14.28 27.39 23.93
N THR A 593 14.68 26.78 22.81
CA THR A 593 13.99 26.88 21.51
C THR A 593 12.56 26.35 21.59
N ALA A 594 12.32 25.24 22.30
CA ALA A 594 10.98 24.70 22.52
C ALA A 594 10.07 25.68 23.28
N TRP A 595 10.61 26.43 24.26
CA TRP A 595 9.86 27.45 24.99
C TRP A 595 9.57 28.69 24.13
N GLU A 596 10.55 29.14 23.34
CA GLU A 596 10.43 30.30 22.45
C GLU A 596 9.43 30.04 21.30
N LEU A 597 9.43 28.82 20.72
CA LEU A 597 8.43 28.37 19.75
C LEU A 597 7.01 28.36 20.35
N TYR A 598 6.81 27.75 21.52
CA TYR A 598 5.48 27.71 22.15
C TYR A 598 5.00 29.13 22.52
N SER A 599 5.86 29.94 23.13
CA SER A 599 5.51 31.28 23.59
C SER A 599 5.16 32.22 22.43
N SER A 600 5.90 32.16 21.31
CA SER A 600 5.60 32.95 20.11
C SER A 600 4.31 32.49 19.42
N MET A 601 4.06 31.17 19.35
CA MET A 601 2.79 30.62 18.84
C MET A 601 1.57 31.07 19.66
N VAL A 602 1.69 31.15 20.99
CA VAL A 602 0.62 31.69 21.86
C VAL A 602 0.48 33.21 21.74
N ALA A 603 1.60 33.95 21.62
CA ALA A 603 1.58 35.40 21.52
C ALA A 603 1.02 35.94 20.19
N SER A 604 1.07 35.15 19.12
CA SER A 604 0.63 35.53 17.77
C SER A 604 -0.86 35.87 17.63
N ARG A 605 -1.71 35.41 18.57
CA ARG A 605 -3.19 35.45 18.51
C ARG A 605 -3.81 34.67 17.33
N GLU A 606 -3.01 33.90 16.60
CA GLU A 606 -3.48 32.95 15.59
C GLU A 606 -4.17 31.74 16.28
N PRO A 607 -5.14 31.05 15.63
CA PRO A 607 -5.73 29.84 16.18
C PRO A 607 -4.68 28.72 16.31
N ILE A 608 -4.53 28.20 17.52
CA ILE A 608 -3.52 27.18 17.86
C ILE A 608 -4.08 25.78 17.57
N ALA A 609 -3.35 24.97 16.81
CA ALA A 609 -3.73 23.58 16.56
C ALA A 609 -3.59 22.73 17.84
N CYS A 610 -4.51 21.79 18.08
CA CYS A 610 -4.50 21.01 19.33
C CYS A 610 -3.20 20.20 19.53
N ILE A 611 -2.61 19.74 18.42
CA ILE A 611 -1.31 19.03 18.41
C ILE A 611 -0.13 19.89 18.91
N THR A 612 -0.26 21.22 18.90
CA THR A 612 0.74 22.15 19.47
C THR A 612 0.81 22.00 20.99
N PHE A 613 -0.34 21.88 21.67
CA PHE A 613 -0.39 21.67 23.12
C PHE A 613 0.18 20.30 23.50
N ASP A 614 -0.17 19.24 22.76
CA ASP A 614 0.39 17.89 22.96
C ASP A 614 1.92 17.86 22.87
N ARG A 615 2.49 18.58 21.90
CA ARG A 615 3.95 18.71 21.71
C ARG A 615 4.58 19.60 22.79
N ALA A 616 3.90 20.65 23.25
CA ALA A 616 4.35 21.48 24.38
C ALA A 616 4.35 20.70 25.72
N LEU A 617 3.35 19.87 25.98
CA LEU A 617 3.28 18.99 27.15
C LEU A 617 4.34 17.88 27.10
N THR A 618 4.66 17.38 25.91
CA THR A 618 5.81 16.50 25.69
C THR A 618 7.13 17.20 26.03
N ALA A 619 7.32 18.46 25.60
CA ALA A 619 8.49 19.27 25.97
C ALA A 619 8.56 19.50 27.50
N CYS A 620 7.42 19.70 28.16
CA CYS A 620 7.35 19.81 29.63
C CYS A 620 7.79 18.52 30.34
N SER A 621 7.44 17.33 29.80
CA SER A 621 7.87 16.03 30.35
C SER A 621 9.38 15.82 30.25
N THR A 622 9.97 16.16 29.10
CA THR A 622 11.41 16.07 28.84
C THR A 622 12.21 17.03 29.73
N ASN A 623 11.75 18.28 29.82
CA ASN A 623 12.46 19.40 30.46
C ASN A 623 12.02 19.71 31.89
N ARG A 624 11.03 18.98 32.43
CA ARG A 624 10.52 19.07 33.82
C ARG A 624 9.92 20.43 34.17
N TRP A 625 9.28 21.07 33.20
CA TRP A 625 8.59 22.36 33.34
C TRP A 625 7.23 22.25 34.05
N HIS A 626 7.19 21.56 35.19
CA HIS A 626 6.02 21.38 36.05
C HIS A 626 5.19 22.67 36.26
N ASN A 627 5.84 23.82 36.44
CA ASN A 627 5.18 25.12 36.61
C ASN A 627 4.39 25.61 35.39
N ALA A 628 4.73 25.16 34.18
CA ALA A 628 4.07 25.55 32.94
C ALA A 628 2.92 24.62 32.54
N VAL A 629 2.84 23.40 33.09
CA VAL A 629 1.84 22.39 32.68
C VAL A 629 0.42 22.93 32.86
N LEU A 630 0.11 23.48 34.04
CA LEU A 630 -1.23 23.97 34.35
C LEU A 630 -1.60 25.27 33.63
N SER A 631 -0.66 26.03 33.05
CA SER A 631 -1.02 27.11 32.12
C SER A 631 -1.27 26.56 30.71
N ILE A 632 -0.44 25.63 30.22
CA ILE A 632 -0.61 25.00 28.90
C ILE A 632 -1.94 24.24 28.80
N VAL A 633 -2.31 23.46 29.83
CA VAL A 633 -3.61 22.77 29.89
C VAL A 633 -4.76 23.77 29.82
N ARG A 634 -4.75 24.83 30.66
CA ARG A 634 -5.82 25.87 30.63
C ARG A 634 -5.88 26.62 29.31
N SER A 635 -4.74 26.85 28.63
CA SER A 635 -4.75 27.42 27.28
C SER A 635 -5.36 26.48 26.24
N ALA A 636 -5.15 25.16 26.35
CA ALA A 636 -5.83 24.19 25.49
C ALA A 636 -7.34 24.16 25.75
N GLU A 637 -7.77 24.17 27.01
CA GLU A 637 -9.18 24.25 27.41
C GLU A 637 -9.87 25.53 26.89
N GLN A 638 -9.21 26.68 27.03
CA GLN A 638 -9.69 27.97 26.49
C GLN A 638 -9.77 27.98 24.97
N SER A 639 -8.93 27.19 24.29
CA SER A 639 -8.94 26.99 22.83
C SER A 639 -9.91 25.88 22.39
N ALA A 640 -10.72 25.33 23.31
CA ALA A 640 -11.60 24.17 23.12
C ALA A 640 -10.91 22.90 22.58
N CYS A 641 -9.58 22.79 22.74
CA CYS A 641 -8.80 21.66 22.26
C CYS A 641 -8.87 20.47 23.22
N GLN A 642 -9.24 19.31 22.69
CA GLN A 642 -9.12 18.03 23.40
C GLN A 642 -7.66 17.56 23.34
N LEU A 643 -7.04 17.40 24.51
CA LEU A 643 -5.69 16.85 24.66
C LEU A 643 -5.71 15.33 24.49
N SER A 644 -4.72 14.77 23.80
CA SER A 644 -4.63 13.32 23.65
C SER A 644 -4.30 12.59 24.96
N GLU A 645 -4.63 11.30 25.02
CA GLU A 645 -4.31 10.44 26.16
C GLU A 645 -2.80 10.45 26.48
N THR A 646 -1.96 10.43 25.42
CA THR A 646 -0.51 10.54 25.51
C THR A 646 -0.06 11.90 26.03
N ALA A 647 -0.66 13.00 25.59
CA ALA A 647 -0.34 14.35 26.08
C ALA A 647 -0.68 14.54 27.55
N ILE A 648 -1.84 14.08 28.02
CA ILE A 648 -2.22 14.08 29.44
C ILE A 648 -1.20 13.25 30.24
N ALA A 649 -0.80 12.09 29.74
CA ALA A 649 0.21 11.25 30.37
C ALA A 649 1.63 11.87 30.35
N GLN A 650 1.96 12.78 29.42
CA GLN A 650 3.20 13.57 29.46
C GLN A 650 3.10 14.78 30.40
N ALA A 651 1.95 15.44 30.46
CA ALA A 651 1.66 16.52 31.40
C ALA A 651 1.84 16.08 32.86
N ILE A 652 1.33 14.90 33.22
CA ILE A 652 1.56 14.27 34.53
C ILE A 652 3.06 13.99 34.74
N ARG A 653 3.74 13.36 33.77
CA ARG A 653 5.18 13.05 33.83
C ARG A 653 6.11 14.27 33.99
N ALA A 654 5.66 15.47 33.68
CA ALA A 654 6.43 16.70 33.90
C ALA A 654 6.63 17.03 35.40
N PHE A 655 5.81 16.47 36.31
CA PHE A 655 5.91 16.68 37.76
C PHE A 655 6.92 15.76 38.49
N ARG A 656 7.60 14.85 37.77
CA ARG A 656 8.56 13.87 38.33
C ARG A 656 9.77 14.54 39.01
N GLY A 657 10.21 14.00 40.15
CA GLY A 657 11.34 14.50 40.94
C GLY A 657 12.73 14.32 40.30
N ALA A 658 13.77 14.88 40.93
CA ALA A 658 15.18 14.71 40.55
C ALA A 658 15.53 13.23 40.32
N ARG A 659 16.42 12.92 39.36
CA ARG A 659 17.01 11.56 39.33
C ARG A 659 18.09 11.51 40.41
N PRO A 660 18.23 10.42 41.19
CA PRO A 660 19.19 10.33 42.31
C PRO A 660 20.66 10.23 41.88
N ALA A 661 20.99 10.62 40.63
CA ALA A 661 22.35 10.61 40.06
C ALA A 661 22.91 12.03 39.81
N SER A 662 22.22 13.07 40.30
CA SER A 662 22.65 14.47 40.30
C SER A 662 22.46 15.05 41.70
N GLU A 663 23.41 15.86 42.15
CA GLU A 663 23.43 16.51 43.48
C GLU A 663 22.40 17.66 43.61
N GLU A 664 21.19 17.46 43.09
CA GLU A 664 20.07 18.38 43.32
C GLU A 664 19.50 18.16 44.73
N VAL A 665 19.19 19.27 45.42
CA VAL A 665 18.59 19.27 46.76
C VAL A 665 17.30 18.43 46.77
N ALA A 666 17.19 17.52 47.75
CA ALA A 666 16.01 16.69 47.93
C ALA A 666 14.73 17.56 48.01
N VAL A 667 13.72 17.19 47.23
CA VAL A 667 12.45 17.93 47.16
C VAL A 667 11.78 17.91 48.53
N SER A 668 11.53 19.07 49.12
CA SER A 668 10.86 19.14 50.42
C SER A 668 9.44 18.57 50.33
N ALA A 669 8.96 17.92 51.40
CA ALA A 669 7.65 17.26 51.42
C ALA A 669 6.51 18.17 50.93
N ALA A 670 6.45 19.42 51.40
CA ALA A 670 5.46 20.41 50.94
C ALA A 670 5.56 20.73 49.43
N ALA A 671 6.76 20.73 48.84
CA ALA A 671 6.94 20.90 47.39
C ALA A 671 6.58 19.63 46.59
N ALA A 672 6.77 18.45 47.19
CA ALA A 672 6.39 17.17 46.60
C ALA A 672 4.85 16.97 46.62
N GLU A 673 4.19 17.27 47.75
CA GLU A 673 2.73 17.33 47.87
C GLU A 673 2.11 18.32 46.89
N LEU A 674 2.69 19.52 46.74
CA LEU A 674 2.25 20.51 45.75
C LEU A 674 2.40 19.99 44.31
N ARG A 675 3.47 19.25 44.00
CA ARG A 675 3.65 18.60 42.69
C ARG A 675 2.61 17.50 42.46
N LEU A 676 2.31 16.66 43.45
CA LEU A 676 1.24 15.66 43.36
C LEU A 676 -0.13 16.31 43.15
N ARG A 677 -0.47 17.34 43.93
CA ARG A 677 -1.72 18.10 43.79
C ARG A 677 -1.84 18.73 42.40
N ASN A 678 -0.77 19.32 41.88
CA ASN A 678 -0.75 19.92 40.55
C ASN A 678 -0.78 18.86 39.42
N ALA A 679 -0.21 17.68 39.63
CA ALA A 679 -0.33 16.56 38.69
C ALA A 679 -1.76 16.03 38.60
N TRP A 680 -2.48 15.93 39.74
CA TRP A 680 -3.91 15.62 39.75
C TRP A 680 -4.74 16.74 39.11
N GLY A 681 -4.36 18.01 39.29
CA GLY A 681 -4.97 19.18 38.65
C GLY A 681 -4.78 19.29 37.13
N VAL A 682 -4.08 18.34 36.49
CA VAL A 682 -4.09 18.15 35.02
C VAL A 682 -5.40 17.53 34.54
N ILE A 683 -6.10 16.83 35.43
CA ILE A 683 -7.27 16.00 35.12
C ILE A 683 -8.54 16.61 35.74
N ARG A 684 -9.64 16.58 34.99
CA ARG A 684 -10.97 17.01 35.44
C ARG A 684 -11.72 15.90 36.18
N GLU A 685 -12.74 16.27 36.96
CA GLU A 685 -13.53 15.33 37.78
C GLU A 685 -14.34 14.32 36.93
N ASP A 686 -14.69 14.68 35.69
CA ASP A 686 -15.42 13.86 34.71
C ASP A 686 -14.52 12.98 33.82
N HIS A 687 -13.19 13.08 33.97
CA HIS A 687 -12.24 12.46 33.04
C HIS A 687 -12.11 10.94 33.20
N ARG A 688 -12.27 10.22 32.09
CA ARG A 688 -12.12 8.76 32.02
C ARG A 688 -10.63 8.36 32.04
N MET A 689 -10.10 8.10 33.24
CA MET A 689 -8.74 7.61 33.49
C MET A 689 -8.38 6.38 32.63
N THR A 690 -7.13 6.33 32.16
CA THR A 690 -6.55 5.19 31.42
C THR A 690 -5.29 4.63 32.07
N LEU A 691 -4.90 3.40 31.69
CA LEU A 691 -3.69 2.74 32.20
C LEU A 691 -2.41 3.52 31.88
N ARG A 692 -2.30 4.16 30.70
CA ARG A 692 -1.15 4.99 30.32
C ARG A 692 -1.01 6.23 31.20
N GLN A 693 -2.13 6.77 31.68
CA GLN A 693 -2.21 7.92 32.59
C GLN A 693 -1.99 7.50 34.05
N MET A 694 -2.57 6.38 34.50
CA MET A 694 -2.29 5.82 35.83
C MET A 694 -0.80 5.50 36.00
N ASN A 695 -0.17 4.89 35.00
CA ASN A 695 1.27 4.64 35.00
C ASN A 695 2.09 5.95 35.08
N ALA A 696 1.62 7.04 34.47
CA ALA A 696 2.25 8.35 34.60
C ALA A 696 2.14 8.90 36.04
N PHE A 697 1.01 8.70 36.74
CA PHE A 697 0.91 9.04 38.16
C PHE A 697 1.86 8.19 39.00
N VAL A 698 1.89 6.87 38.80
CA VAL A 698 2.77 5.95 39.55
C VAL A 698 4.24 6.35 39.38
N GLU A 699 4.68 6.74 38.18
CA GLU A 699 6.02 7.33 37.96
C GLU A 699 6.26 8.60 38.80
N VAL A 700 5.27 9.51 38.90
CA VAL A 700 5.37 10.74 39.70
C VAL A 700 5.46 10.41 41.19
N TYR A 701 4.54 9.62 41.72
CA TYR A 701 4.51 9.19 43.12
C TYR A 701 5.86 8.56 43.54
N CYS A 702 6.35 7.57 42.77
CA CYS A 702 7.63 6.92 43.05
C CYS A 702 8.81 7.90 42.96
N SER A 703 8.83 8.80 41.97
CA SER A 703 9.89 9.82 41.82
C SER A 703 9.89 10.92 42.90
N LEU A 704 8.89 10.94 43.77
CA LEU A 704 8.75 11.86 44.89
C LEU A 704 8.83 11.16 46.25
N GLY A 705 9.09 9.84 46.28
CA GLY A 705 9.24 9.02 47.50
C GLY A 705 7.96 8.33 47.98
N TYR A 706 6.80 8.66 47.42
CA TYR A 706 5.48 8.18 47.86
C TYR A 706 5.11 6.83 47.20
N TRP A 707 5.96 5.81 47.36
CA TRP A 707 5.78 4.51 46.72
C TRP A 707 4.64 3.69 47.35
N GLN A 708 4.34 3.89 48.63
CA GLN A 708 3.25 3.21 49.35
C GLN A 708 1.88 3.69 48.83
N GLU A 709 1.74 4.99 48.60
CA GLU A 709 0.58 5.60 47.97
C GLU A 709 0.43 5.17 46.50
N ALA A 710 1.53 4.94 45.79
CA ALA A 710 1.50 4.38 44.45
C ALA A 710 0.93 2.96 44.41
N VAL A 711 1.34 2.09 45.35
CA VAL A 711 0.76 0.74 45.50
C VAL A 711 -0.73 0.82 45.84
N SER A 712 -1.11 1.68 46.79
CA SER A 712 -2.51 1.91 47.17
C SER A 712 -3.37 2.41 46.00
N LEU A 713 -2.83 3.29 45.16
CA LEU A 713 -3.49 3.78 43.94
C LEU A 713 -3.74 2.64 42.93
N VAL A 714 -2.77 1.73 42.75
CA VAL A 714 -2.87 0.60 41.82
C VAL A 714 -3.86 -0.45 42.34
N LEU A 715 -3.81 -0.80 43.63
CA LEU A 715 -4.73 -1.79 44.22
C LEU A 715 -6.18 -1.28 44.23
N SER A 716 -6.40 0.01 44.50
CA SER A 716 -7.74 0.62 44.45
C SER A 716 -8.25 0.91 43.03
N ALA A 717 -7.39 0.86 42.00
CA ALA A 717 -7.77 1.18 40.62
C ALA A 717 -8.90 0.28 40.07
N ARG A 718 -8.94 -1.00 40.49
CA ARG A 718 -9.97 -1.97 40.07
C ARG A 718 -11.39 -1.55 40.49
N GLU A 719 -11.53 -0.98 41.69
CA GLU A 719 -12.82 -0.51 42.22
C GLU A 719 -13.11 0.92 41.76
N ARG A 720 -12.07 1.76 41.70
CA ARG A 720 -12.18 3.19 41.37
C ARG A 720 -12.46 3.45 39.89
N TRP A 721 -11.95 2.59 39.00
CA TRP A 721 -12.04 2.75 37.54
C TRP A 721 -12.30 1.41 36.82
N PRO A 722 -13.48 0.77 37.02
CA PRO A 722 -13.73 -0.58 36.50
C PRO A 722 -13.56 -0.73 34.98
N TRP A 723 -13.81 0.34 34.23
CA TRP A 723 -13.72 0.42 32.77
C TRP A 723 -12.30 0.27 32.19
N MET A 724 -11.26 0.16 33.01
CA MET A 724 -9.89 -0.07 32.53
C MET A 724 -9.58 -1.54 32.22
N GLY A 725 -10.42 -2.49 32.66
CA GLY A 725 -10.26 -3.91 32.32
C GLY A 725 -10.70 -4.26 30.89
N ASP A 726 -11.74 -3.58 30.38
CA ASP A 726 -12.36 -3.93 29.10
C ASP A 726 -11.72 -3.21 27.90
N GLY A 727 -10.89 -3.94 27.15
CA GLY A 727 -10.60 -3.63 25.73
C GLY A 727 -9.21 -3.10 25.38
N ALA A 728 -8.26 -3.01 26.32
CA ALA A 728 -6.92 -2.44 26.06
C ALA A 728 -5.95 -3.37 25.30
N LYS A 729 -6.21 -3.63 24.01
CA LYS A 729 -5.16 -4.10 23.07
C LYS A 729 -4.28 -2.92 22.65
N THR A 730 -3.32 -2.54 23.48
CA THR A 730 -2.30 -1.54 23.12
C THR A 730 -1.21 -2.15 22.24
N GLU A 731 -0.93 -1.53 21.10
CA GLU A 731 0.05 -2.01 20.11
C GLU A 731 1.50 -2.07 20.64
N GLU A 732 1.80 -1.34 21.72
CA GLU A 732 3.12 -1.32 22.38
C GLU A 732 3.42 -2.58 23.24
N SER A 733 2.44 -3.46 23.50
CA SER A 733 2.59 -4.58 24.45
C SER A 733 2.54 -5.96 23.79
N GLY A 734 3.71 -6.48 23.42
CA GLY A 734 3.93 -7.88 23.02
C GLY A 734 3.90 -8.89 24.19
N CYS A 735 3.03 -8.68 25.18
CA CYS A 735 2.87 -9.52 26.36
C CYS A 735 1.42 -9.48 26.85
N ASP A 736 0.76 -10.65 26.88
CA ASP A 736 -0.66 -10.77 27.18
C ASP A 736 -1.00 -10.42 28.63
N GLY A 737 -2.05 -9.62 28.81
CA GLY A 737 -2.55 -9.21 30.12
C GLY A 737 -3.62 -8.12 30.04
N GLY A 738 -4.87 -8.49 29.72
CA GLY A 738 -6.02 -7.58 29.81
C GLY A 738 -6.38 -7.30 31.27
N GLY A 739 -5.78 -6.27 31.86
CA GLY A 739 -5.90 -5.96 33.28
C GLY A 739 -5.64 -4.50 33.63
N PHE A 740 -6.04 -4.11 34.85
CA PHE A 740 -5.98 -2.73 35.35
C PHE A 740 -4.56 -2.25 35.72
N ALA A 741 -3.55 -3.12 35.62
CA ALA A 741 -2.14 -2.83 35.85
C ALA A 741 -1.28 -3.69 34.92
N ASN A 742 -0.04 -3.27 34.64
CA ASN A 742 0.92 -4.02 33.83
C ASN A 742 2.36 -3.87 34.34
N VAL A 743 3.32 -4.45 33.60
CA VAL A 743 4.76 -4.38 33.89
C VAL A 743 5.25 -2.94 34.07
N HIS A 744 4.75 -2.00 33.27
CA HIS A 744 5.12 -0.58 33.34
C HIS A 744 4.51 0.13 34.57
N THR A 745 3.45 -0.42 35.16
CA THR A 745 2.91 0.02 36.46
C THR A 745 3.87 -0.32 37.58
N PHE A 746 4.31 -1.58 37.67
CA PHE A 746 5.08 -2.06 38.83
C PHE A 746 6.59 -1.80 38.74
N LYS A 747 7.17 -1.70 37.54
CA LYS A 747 8.62 -1.41 37.38
C LYS A 747 9.11 -0.15 38.14
N PRO A 748 8.45 1.04 38.08
CA PRO A 748 8.87 2.19 38.87
C PRO A 748 8.69 2.00 40.39
N ILE A 749 7.69 1.22 40.82
CA ILE A 749 7.47 0.93 42.25
C ILE A 749 8.57 0.01 42.78
N LEU A 750 8.82 -1.13 42.11
CA LEU A 750 9.88 -2.06 42.48
C LEU A 750 11.26 -1.37 42.50
N ALA A 751 11.52 -0.46 41.55
CA ALA A 751 12.76 0.33 41.53
C ALA A 751 12.89 1.33 42.69
N ALA A 752 11.78 1.85 43.24
CA ALA A 752 11.81 2.66 44.45
C ALA A 752 12.06 1.80 45.71
N VAL A 753 11.46 0.61 45.76
CA VAL A 753 11.53 -0.31 46.91
C VAL A 753 12.82 -1.17 46.91
N GLN A 754 13.66 -1.10 45.88
CA GLN A 754 14.95 -1.82 45.81
C GLN A 754 15.90 -1.53 47.00
N GLY A 755 15.77 -0.37 47.66
CA GLY A 755 16.56 0.01 48.83
C GLY A 755 15.92 -0.24 50.20
N GLU A 756 14.65 -0.68 50.23
CA GLU A 756 13.86 -0.87 51.45
C GLU A 756 14.07 -2.28 52.06
N SER A 757 13.22 -2.72 52.99
CA SER A 757 13.33 -4.08 53.53
C SER A 757 12.96 -5.15 52.49
N PHE A 758 13.51 -6.35 52.71
CA PHE A 758 13.20 -7.53 51.91
C PHE A 758 11.72 -7.92 51.96
N GLU A 759 11.05 -7.64 53.09
CA GLU A 759 9.63 -7.95 53.28
C GLU A 759 8.75 -6.99 52.47
N GLU A 760 9.10 -5.69 52.44
CA GLU A 760 8.41 -4.69 51.62
C GLU A 760 8.61 -4.93 50.12
N TYR A 761 9.84 -5.24 49.67
CA TYR A 761 10.10 -5.59 48.28
C TYR A 761 9.26 -6.80 47.83
N PHE A 762 9.23 -7.87 48.64
CA PHE A 762 8.45 -9.06 48.28
C PHE A 762 6.94 -8.93 48.51
N ALA A 763 6.47 -8.00 49.35
CA ALA A 763 5.05 -7.63 49.41
C ALA A 763 4.60 -6.91 48.12
N VAL A 764 5.40 -5.99 47.57
CA VAL A 764 5.11 -5.34 46.28
C VAL A 764 5.20 -6.34 45.12
N TRP A 765 6.15 -7.28 45.17
CA TRP A 765 6.23 -8.38 44.20
C TRP A 765 4.99 -9.29 44.23
N ASP A 766 4.50 -9.66 45.42
CA ASP A 766 3.29 -10.45 45.56
C ASP A 766 2.05 -9.68 45.09
N ALA A 767 1.92 -8.38 45.42
CA ALA A 767 0.84 -7.55 44.91
C ALA A 767 0.83 -7.48 43.37
N MET A 768 2.00 -7.41 42.73
CA MET A 768 2.14 -7.48 41.27
C MET A 768 1.63 -8.82 40.70
N VAL A 769 2.12 -9.94 41.24
CA VAL A 769 1.95 -11.28 40.65
C VAL A 769 0.64 -11.96 41.05
N LEU A 770 0.15 -11.73 42.27
CA LEU A 770 -1.03 -12.40 42.85
C LEU A 770 -2.27 -11.51 42.78
N ASP A 771 -2.20 -10.28 43.32
CA ASP A 771 -3.38 -9.41 43.46
C ASP A 771 -3.74 -8.70 42.13
N CYS A 772 -2.72 -8.27 41.37
CA CYS A 772 -2.88 -7.66 40.05
C CYS A 772 -2.70 -8.64 38.88
N SER A 773 -2.31 -9.89 39.12
CA SER A 773 -2.10 -10.93 38.09
C SER A 773 -1.13 -10.55 36.95
N VAL A 774 -0.20 -9.61 37.19
CA VAL A 774 0.72 -9.12 36.16
C VAL A 774 1.79 -10.17 35.88
N THR A 775 2.08 -10.40 34.59
CA THR A 775 3.14 -11.30 34.13
C THR A 775 4.52 -10.60 34.17
N PRO A 776 5.43 -10.93 35.12
CA PRO A 776 6.75 -10.30 35.16
C PRO A 776 7.63 -10.73 33.98
N THR A 777 8.44 -9.78 33.47
CA THR A 777 9.39 -10.00 32.37
C THR A 777 10.66 -10.71 32.84
N PRO A 778 11.51 -11.22 31.92
CA PRO A 778 12.80 -11.82 32.25
C PRO A 778 13.72 -10.92 33.08
N GLU A 779 13.66 -9.60 32.88
CA GLU A 779 14.47 -8.61 33.60
C GLU A 779 13.99 -8.48 35.04
N LEU A 780 12.67 -8.33 35.27
CA LEU A 780 12.11 -8.24 36.61
C LEU A 780 12.35 -9.52 37.42
N ILE A 781 12.29 -10.70 36.80
CA ILE A 781 12.62 -11.97 37.46
C ILE A 781 14.11 -12.02 37.83
N LYS A 782 15.01 -11.49 36.99
CA LYS A 782 16.45 -11.41 37.29
C LYS A 782 16.76 -10.39 38.39
N GLU A 783 16.12 -9.23 38.39
CA GLU A 783 16.23 -8.20 39.45
C GLU A 783 15.72 -8.75 40.80
N ALA A 784 14.55 -9.39 40.83
CA ALA A 784 13.99 -9.98 42.05
C ALA A 784 14.82 -11.18 42.55
N LEU A 785 15.38 -12.00 41.65
CA LEU A 785 16.31 -13.07 42.03
C LEU A 785 17.59 -12.49 42.65
N GLN A 786 18.14 -11.41 42.08
CA GLN A 786 19.30 -10.71 42.65
C GLN A 786 18.97 -10.13 44.05
N HIS A 787 17.82 -9.48 44.23
CA HIS A 787 17.41 -8.97 45.54
C HIS A 787 17.14 -10.10 46.57
N ALA A 788 16.68 -11.28 46.12
CA ALA A 788 16.53 -12.47 46.98
C ALA A 788 17.87 -13.12 47.38
N LEU A 789 18.90 -12.99 46.54
CA LEU A 789 20.24 -13.53 46.80
C LEU A 789 21.05 -12.68 47.78
N VAL A 790 20.89 -11.35 47.79
CA VAL A 790 21.62 -10.45 48.71
C VAL A 790 21.31 -10.77 50.18
N GLY A 791 22.22 -11.50 50.82
CA GLY A 791 22.08 -12.02 52.18
C GLY A 791 21.20 -13.28 52.32
N LEU A 792 20.83 -13.92 51.21
CA LEU A 792 20.02 -15.15 51.08
C LEU A 792 18.80 -15.23 52.02
N LYS A 793 18.11 -14.10 52.23
CA LYS A 793 17.12 -13.91 53.31
C LYS A 793 15.93 -14.88 53.29
N SER A 794 15.61 -15.48 52.14
CA SER A 794 14.62 -16.57 52.06
C SER A 794 14.90 -17.55 50.93
N ALA A 795 15.40 -18.73 51.28
CA ALA A 795 15.57 -19.84 50.34
C ALA A 795 14.26 -20.26 49.64
N LYS A 796 13.10 -20.09 50.30
CA LYS A 796 11.78 -20.36 49.70
C LYS A 796 11.49 -19.42 48.51
N ARG A 797 11.78 -18.12 48.65
CA ARG A 797 11.60 -17.15 47.54
C ARG A 797 12.54 -17.44 46.37
N VAL A 798 13.78 -17.81 46.65
CA VAL A 798 14.74 -18.24 45.62
C VAL A 798 14.19 -19.43 44.83
N VAL A 799 13.69 -20.48 45.50
CA VAL A 799 13.03 -21.63 44.84
C VAL A 799 11.85 -21.18 43.95
N GLN A 800 10.92 -20.38 44.49
CA GLN A 800 9.74 -19.92 43.74
C GLN A 800 10.09 -19.07 42.50
N LEU A 801 11.13 -18.23 42.58
CA LEU A 801 11.60 -17.43 41.44
C LEU A 801 12.31 -18.29 40.39
N LEU A 802 13.04 -19.33 40.80
CA LEU A 802 13.66 -20.31 39.89
C LEU A 802 12.60 -21.16 39.17
N GLU A 803 11.54 -21.59 39.86
CA GLU A 803 10.39 -22.29 39.27
C GLU A 803 9.61 -21.41 38.27
N LEU A 804 9.43 -20.12 38.59
CA LEU A 804 8.82 -19.14 37.69
C LEU A 804 9.68 -18.84 36.45
N ALA A 805 11.01 -18.80 36.60
CA ALA A 805 11.94 -18.66 35.48
C ALA A 805 11.92 -19.91 34.57
N TYR A 806 12.00 -21.10 35.18
CA TYR A 806 11.99 -22.39 34.48
C TYR A 806 10.70 -22.61 33.69
N SER A 807 9.55 -22.40 34.31
CA SER A 807 8.23 -22.57 33.68
C SER A 807 7.94 -21.61 32.52
N ARG A 808 8.76 -20.56 32.35
CA ARG A 808 8.69 -19.60 31.23
C ARG A 808 9.89 -19.67 30.27
N GLY A 809 10.77 -20.67 30.41
CA GLY A 809 11.96 -20.84 29.55
C GLY A 809 13.01 -19.73 29.70
N ILE A 810 13.05 -19.03 30.84
CA ILE A 810 13.87 -17.82 31.01
C ILE A 810 15.30 -18.21 31.39
N ALA A 811 16.24 -17.94 30.47
CA ALA A 811 17.67 -18.17 30.70
C ALA A 811 18.23 -17.26 31.81
N ILE A 812 18.62 -17.88 32.92
CA ILE A 812 19.31 -17.28 34.08
C ILE A 812 20.79 -17.05 33.71
N SER A 813 21.41 -15.96 34.18
CA SER A 813 22.83 -15.71 33.86
C SER A 813 23.76 -16.69 34.57
N GLN A 814 24.94 -16.91 33.98
CA GLN A 814 25.95 -17.80 34.54
C GLN A 814 26.40 -17.29 35.93
N ASP A 815 26.57 -15.98 36.08
CA ASP A 815 26.97 -15.33 37.33
C ASP A 815 25.95 -15.52 38.45
N GLN A 816 24.65 -15.45 38.13
CA GLN A 816 23.58 -15.73 39.09
C GLN A 816 23.55 -17.21 39.48
N LEU A 817 23.75 -18.13 38.52
CA LEU A 817 23.84 -19.56 38.79
C LEU A 817 25.06 -19.92 39.65
N ASP A 818 26.18 -19.24 39.47
CA ASP A 818 27.38 -19.45 40.27
C ASP A 818 27.34 -18.71 41.62
N GLN A 819 26.57 -17.62 41.74
CA GLN A 819 26.18 -17.03 43.03
C GLN A 819 25.27 -17.98 43.83
N LEU A 820 24.23 -18.54 43.21
CA LEU A 820 23.35 -19.55 43.78
C LEU A 820 24.14 -20.77 44.30
N ARG A 821 25.16 -21.22 43.56
CA ARG A 821 26.05 -22.32 43.99
C ARG A 821 26.87 -21.98 45.24
N ARG A 822 27.34 -20.73 45.38
CA ARG A 822 28.08 -20.26 46.56
C ARG A 822 27.17 -20.12 47.78
N GLU A 823 26.12 -19.30 47.65
CA GLU A 823 25.32 -18.81 48.78
C GLU A 823 24.26 -19.83 49.23
N ALA A 824 23.61 -20.53 48.29
CA ALA A 824 22.59 -21.56 48.58
C ALA A 824 23.14 -22.99 48.51
N SER A 825 24.45 -23.18 48.70
CA SER A 825 25.14 -24.47 48.77
C SER A 825 24.50 -25.47 49.75
N HIS A 826 23.92 -24.95 50.84
CA HIS A 826 23.28 -25.70 51.91
C HIS A 826 21.78 -26.03 51.67
N VAL A 827 21.20 -25.64 50.53
CA VAL A 827 19.76 -25.84 50.23
C VAL A 827 19.56 -26.83 49.08
N PRO A 828 19.19 -28.11 49.35
CA PRO A 828 19.09 -29.14 48.31
C PRO A 828 18.15 -28.80 47.15
N ALA A 829 16.99 -28.18 47.44
CA ALA A 829 16.02 -27.79 46.42
C ALA A 829 16.57 -26.74 45.44
N VAL A 830 17.35 -25.77 45.93
CA VAL A 830 18.02 -24.78 45.06
C VAL A 830 19.10 -25.45 44.22
N GLN A 831 19.89 -26.36 44.80
CA GLN A 831 20.89 -27.13 44.04
C GLN A 831 20.27 -28.01 42.95
N GLN A 832 19.09 -28.59 43.20
CA GLN A 832 18.34 -29.35 42.21
C GLN A 832 17.85 -28.46 41.05
N LEU A 833 17.23 -27.32 41.35
CA LEU A 833 16.77 -26.37 40.32
C LEU A 833 17.93 -25.73 39.55
N VAL A 834 19.04 -25.41 40.20
CA VAL A 834 20.26 -24.92 39.52
C VAL A 834 20.79 -25.95 38.53
N ARG A 835 20.81 -27.25 38.88
CA ARG A 835 21.20 -28.32 37.94
C ARG A 835 20.27 -28.37 36.73
N ILE A 836 18.95 -28.39 36.96
CA ILE A 836 17.93 -28.39 35.90
C ILE A 836 18.09 -27.18 34.97
N CYS A 837 18.14 -25.95 35.49
CA CYS A 837 18.30 -24.73 34.71
C CYS A 837 19.66 -24.65 33.98
N THR A 838 20.69 -25.38 34.43
CA THR A 838 21.98 -25.47 33.71
C THR A 838 22.01 -26.51 32.60
N HIS A 839 21.03 -27.41 32.50
CA HIS A 839 20.89 -28.36 31.39
C HIS A 839 20.00 -27.83 30.25
N LEU A 840 19.20 -26.78 30.47
CA LEU A 840 18.42 -26.05 29.44
C LEU A 840 19.28 -25.17 28.49
N LYS A 841 20.50 -25.60 28.15
CA LYS A 841 21.38 -24.95 27.15
C LYS A 841 21.55 -25.79 25.87
N GLY A 842 20.79 -26.88 25.74
CA GLY A 842 20.69 -27.72 24.54
C GLY A 842 19.28 -27.70 23.98
#